data_AF-A0A8H7SBD7-F1
#
_entry.id   AF-A0A8H7SBD7-F1
#
_cell.length_a   1.000
_cell.length_b   1.000
_cell.length_c   1.000
_cell.angle_alpha   90.00
_cell.angle_beta   90.00
_cell.angle_gamma   90.00
#
_symmetry.space_group_name_H-M   'P 1'
#
loop_
_entity.id
_entity.type
_entity.pdbx_description
1 polymer ?
#
loop_
_entity_poly.entity_id
_entity_poly.type
_entity_poly.pdbx_seq_one_letter_code
_entity_poly.pdbx_strand_id
1 'polypeptide(L)'
;METTLNNDITTATTTTTTTTTTHLNNNIIIQQTKELEFNYLQDLCHRGQLAYTLSNYVDAISLYDHVIEHIQGKLIGKIYLRRAIVYEQLGNYQQALQDAQRATIADPTLADGYLVGGNILHVILHQLADASQMYQKGIDHISKKDPKYSQLITCKNQITQEIRQRNTRIIHILPYDIICEIMAKLSIMDRLNFSACCKDFRDYLLDSPVMWQDIHLLPSLLDKIGLIASQHVRRLTLSDIKKNQDVLNRLVNYNWCHIESIHISNSRIHRSSWRQFLQMNKQIKSIQLMDTQAGAEDTTETEGLFHDIFDICSNHLTDLTYIHHIGDRRWYYNFYDRPYPTLKLSNEATQPLALTHLNIACHLTLTYLPQLLPHCSNLKHLAIDADKHEGEDADLIALVERSCPYLHTFHYGNGLMEEDQHITNTMTNTNINNNTHFSTHHHRLRLKQLAYFPNITHPVDHQLAQLVETSHRTLEMFRLSMLMQPATQTLIQLATLGAPQLQRLELLDAPCKYVDKVIRVCPSIRWITLDSVTDNTLDSLMQLEHLQRISISLNMDEITVNKLETFFTSTRSLRHVYISATDHFTDNHLWAIQGHNKKTYNKQDRNHIETLELSGCIATSITVDGIQQFAQQHSETLLQLTLSSTSVPMHDKVVALANLKNLRCLTLRGHGCLDVGKDTVTALFNQRQQGQPSNDTIKTEMKELSVALYRTRDEKPVIYTSDMSPETMNKVERKIQQPDILSRYSHMAWLGMLREP
;
A
#
# COMPACT_ATOMS: atom_id res chain seq x y z
N MET A 1 -14.89 -47.84 20.78
CA MET A 1 -14.29 -47.56 22.10
C MET A 1 -15.47 -47.25 23.01
N GLU A 2 -15.80 -48.00 24.04
CA GLU A 2 -14.96 -48.80 24.93
C GLU A 2 -15.60 -50.16 25.30
N THR A 3 -14.72 -51.14 25.38
CA THR A 3 -14.79 -52.40 26.14
C THR A 3 -15.16 -52.13 27.61
N THR A 4 -15.84 -53.01 28.35
CA THR A 4 -15.25 -54.25 28.88
C THR A 4 -16.29 -55.25 29.43
N LEU A 5 -15.97 -56.53 29.15
CA LEU A 5 -16.09 -57.74 29.98
C LEU A 5 -16.65 -57.62 31.42
N ASN A 6 -17.63 -58.48 31.79
CA ASN A 6 -17.33 -59.78 32.43
C ASN A 6 -18.59 -60.65 32.68
N ASN A 7 -18.61 -61.81 32.02
CA ASN A 7 -18.88 -63.17 32.49
C ASN A 7 -19.80 -63.45 33.71
N ASP A 8 -20.85 -64.21 33.39
CA ASP A 8 -21.04 -65.63 33.74
C ASP A 8 -22.16 -66.05 34.73
N ILE A 9 -22.94 -67.00 34.19
CA ILE A 9 -23.57 -68.18 34.82
C ILE A 9 -25.03 -68.07 35.33
N THR A 10 -25.92 -68.59 34.46
CA THR A 10 -26.99 -69.61 34.65
C THR A 10 -27.81 -69.59 35.96
N THR A 11 -29.15 -69.74 36.01
CA THR A 11 -30.01 -70.80 35.43
C THR A 11 -31.49 -70.47 35.74
N ALA A 12 -32.36 -70.82 34.78
CA ALA A 12 -33.64 -71.53 34.94
C ALA A 12 -34.87 -70.90 35.65
N THR A 13 -35.81 -70.43 34.81
CA THR A 13 -37.21 -70.89 34.65
C THR A 13 -38.11 -71.11 35.89
N THR A 14 -39.21 -70.33 35.98
CA THR A 14 -40.63 -70.77 35.86
C THR A 14 -41.60 -69.78 36.57
N THR A 15 -41.95 -68.67 35.91
CA THR A 15 -43.05 -67.75 36.33
C THR A 15 -43.54 -66.90 35.13
N THR A 16 -43.95 -67.52 34.02
CA THR A 16 -44.27 -66.79 32.76
C THR A 16 -45.75 -66.57 32.45
N THR A 17 -46.69 -67.08 33.26
CA THR A 17 -48.14 -66.90 32.99
C THR A 17 -48.82 -65.83 33.83
N THR A 18 -48.28 -65.44 34.99
CA THR A 18 -48.77 -64.29 35.80
C THR A 18 -48.07 -62.98 35.46
N THR A 19 -46.87 -63.03 34.89
CA THR A 19 -46.10 -61.85 34.45
C THR A 19 -46.60 -61.29 33.12
N THR A 20 -47.12 -62.12 32.21
CA THR A 20 -47.62 -61.68 30.90
C THR A 20 -48.97 -60.94 30.98
N THR A 21 -49.87 -61.37 31.88
CA THR A 21 -51.16 -60.68 32.15
C THR A 21 -50.98 -59.38 32.92
N THR A 22 -50.03 -59.32 33.86
CA THR A 22 -49.66 -58.08 34.57
C THR A 22 -48.93 -57.08 33.66
N HIS A 23 -48.07 -57.54 32.75
CA HIS A 23 -47.47 -56.69 31.72
C HIS A 23 -48.48 -56.14 30.71
N LEU A 24 -49.48 -56.93 30.29
CA LEU A 24 -50.57 -56.43 29.43
C LEU A 24 -51.43 -55.37 30.15
N ASN A 25 -51.81 -55.63 31.40
CA ASN A 25 -52.56 -54.66 32.21
C ASN A 25 -51.77 -53.37 32.45
N ASN A 26 -50.47 -53.47 32.73
CA ASN A 26 -49.61 -52.30 32.89
C ASN A 26 -49.48 -51.49 31.60
N ASN A 27 -49.40 -52.13 30.43
CA ASN A 27 -49.37 -51.43 29.15
C ASN A 27 -50.69 -50.72 28.84
N ILE A 28 -51.84 -51.32 29.18
CA ILE A 28 -53.16 -50.68 29.02
C ILE A 28 -53.29 -49.48 29.95
N ILE A 29 -52.87 -49.60 31.21
CA ILE A 29 -52.87 -48.49 32.17
C ILE A 29 -51.95 -47.36 31.69
N ILE A 30 -50.74 -47.67 31.19
CA ILE A 30 -49.81 -46.67 30.64
C ILE A 30 -50.39 -45.97 29.40
N GLN A 31 -51.15 -46.68 28.56
CA GLN A 31 -51.82 -46.07 27.41
C GLN A 31 -52.97 -45.15 27.86
N GLN A 32 -53.80 -45.58 28.80
CA GLN A 32 -54.89 -44.78 29.36
C GLN A 32 -54.38 -43.54 30.10
N THR A 33 -53.26 -43.63 30.83
CA THR A 33 -52.68 -42.47 31.52
C THR A 33 -52.12 -41.44 30.53
N LYS A 34 -51.46 -41.89 29.46
CA LYS A 34 -50.99 -41.00 28.38
C LYS A 34 -52.14 -40.30 27.64
N GLU A 35 -53.26 -40.99 27.44
CA GLU A 35 -54.46 -40.42 26.81
C GLU A 35 -55.10 -39.34 27.69
N LEU A 36 -55.18 -39.59 29.01
CA LEU A 36 -55.67 -38.62 29.98
C LEU A 36 -54.77 -37.39 30.09
N GLU A 37 -53.45 -37.57 30.12
CA GLU A 37 -52.48 -36.46 30.09
C GLU A 37 -52.59 -35.64 28.80
N PHE A 38 -52.73 -36.28 27.65
CA PHE A 38 -52.90 -35.59 26.37
C PHE A 38 -54.19 -34.76 26.32
N ASN A 39 -55.32 -35.31 26.79
CA ASN A 39 -56.60 -34.60 26.86
C ASN A 39 -56.54 -33.41 27.82
N TYR A 40 -55.85 -33.57 28.96
CA TYR A 40 -55.63 -32.49 29.93
C TYR A 40 -54.83 -31.32 29.34
N LEU A 41 -53.75 -31.62 28.60
CA LEU A 41 -52.95 -30.58 27.92
C LEU A 41 -53.74 -29.87 26.82
N GLN A 42 -54.62 -30.57 26.12
CA GLN A 42 -55.51 -29.98 25.12
C GLN A 42 -56.56 -29.05 25.76
N ASP A 43 -57.10 -29.40 26.92
CA ASP A 43 -57.98 -28.53 27.71
C ASP A 43 -57.25 -27.24 28.15
N LEU A 44 -56.03 -27.36 28.69
CA LEU A 44 -55.20 -26.20 29.05
C LEU A 44 -54.93 -25.28 27.85
N CYS A 45 -54.66 -25.83 26.67
CA CYS A 45 -54.52 -25.04 25.44
C CYS A 45 -55.80 -24.26 25.10
N HIS A 46 -56.97 -24.90 25.26
CA HIS A 46 -58.25 -24.28 24.99
C HIS A 46 -58.57 -23.17 25.99
N ARG A 47 -58.30 -23.40 27.27
CA ARG A 47 -58.41 -22.39 28.33
C ARG A 47 -57.47 -21.21 28.11
N GLY A 48 -56.23 -21.45 27.67
CA GLY A 48 -55.30 -20.39 27.31
C GLY A 48 -55.82 -19.53 26.15
N GLN A 49 -56.43 -20.17 25.13
CA GLN A 49 -57.05 -19.45 24.03
C GLN A 49 -58.27 -18.62 24.49
N LEU A 50 -59.10 -19.16 25.38
CA LEU A 50 -60.23 -18.44 25.94
C LEU A 50 -59.77 -17.22 26.75
N ALA A 51 -58.74 -17.39 27.60
CA ALA A 51 -58.13 -16.30 28.35
C ALA A 51 -57.60 -15.19 27.42
N TYR A 52 -56.93 -15.55 26.32
CA TYR A 52 -56.53 -14.60 25.29
C TYR A 52 -57.72 -13.85 24.68
N THR A 53 -58.80 -14.54 24.30
CA THR A 53 -59.99 -13.88 23.72
C THR A 53 -60.70 -12.96 24.71
N LEU A 54 -60.58 -13.22 26.01
CA LEU A 54 -61.09 -12.38 27.09
C LEU A 54 -60.10 -11.25 27.47
N SER A 55 -58.99 -11.09 26.75
CA SER A 55 -57.91 -10.13 27.05
C SER A 55 -57.18 -10.36 28.39
N ASN A 56 -57.34 -11.54 28.99
CA ASN A 56 -56.59 -11.96 30.19
C ASN A 56 -55.24 -12.55 29.77
N TYR A 57 -54.35 -11.68 29.29
CA TYR A 57 -53.09 -12.09 28.65
C TYR A 57 -52.10 -12.78 29.61
N VAL A 58 -52.05 -12.36 30.87
CA VAL A 58 -51.16 -12.95 31.89
C VAL A 58 -51.55 -14.40 32.19
N ASP A 59 -52.86 -14.65 32.37
CA ASP A 59 -53.39 -15.99 32.57
C ASP A 59 -53.16 -16.88 31.34
N ALA A 60 -53.34 -16.32 30.13
CA ALA A 60 -53.07 -17.02 28.89
C ALA A 60 -51.60 -17.46 28.76
N ILE A 61 -50.64 -16.59 29.13
CA ILE A 61 -49.21 -16.92 29.15
C ILE A 61 -48.94 -18.05 30.15
N SER A 62 -49.43 -17.93 31.39
CA SER A 62 -49.23 -18.95 32.43
C SER A 62 -49.77 -20.33 31.99
N LEU A 63 -50.93 -20.35 31.32
CA LEU A 63 -51.51 -21.57 30.78
C LEU A 63 -50.66 -22.15 29.64
N TYR A 64 -50.12 -21.33 28.74
CA TYR A 64 -49.23 -21.78 27.67
C TYR A 64 -47.85 -22.23 28.18
N ASP A 65 -47.31 -21.58 29.20
CA ASP A 65 -46.06 -21.99 29.85
C ASP A 65 -46.18 -23.41 30.40
N HIS A 66 -47.28 -23.69 31.10
CA HIS A 66 -47.54 -25.01 31.66
C HIS A 66 -47.69 -26.08 30.56
N VAL A 67 -48.34 -25.74 29.44
CA VAL A 67 -48.45 -26.66 28.29
C VAL A 67 -47.08 -26.94 27.66
N ILE A 68 -46.22 -25.93 27.55
CA ILE A 68 -44.89 -26.05 26.93
C ILE A 68 -43.97 -27.00 27.72
N GLU A 69 -44.14 -27.11 29.04
CA GLU A 69 -43.37 -28.03 29.89
C GLU A 69 -43.63 -29.51 29.57
N HIS A 70 -44.77 -29.83 28.96
CA HIS A 70 -45.24 -31.21 28.78
C HIS A 70 -45.44 -31.65 27.32
N ILE A 71 -45.36 -30.74 26.34
CA ILE A 71 -45.50 -31.06 24.91
C ILE A 71 -44.15 -31.06 24.20
N GLN A 72 -43.97 -31.96 23.23
CA GLN A 72 -42.78 -32.02 22.36
C GLN A 72 -43.17 -32.12 20.87
N GLY A 73 -42.18 -31.97 19.98
CA GLY A 73 -42.35 -32.08 18.53
C GLY A 73 -43.15 -30.91 17.94
N LYS A 74 -43.68 -31.07 16.71
CA LYS A 74 -44.32 -29.97 15.95
C LYS A 74 -45.47 -29.26 16.68
N LEU A 75 -46.16 -29.95 17.58
CA LEU A 75 -47.27 -29.40 18.35
C LEU A 75 -46.82 -28.23 19.25
N ILE A 76 -45.59 -28.25 19.76
CA ILE A 76 -45.05 -27.17 20.59
C ILE A 76 -44.93 -25.85 19.80
N GLY A 77 -44.71 -25.93 18.47
CA GLY A 77 -44.62 -24.75 17.61
C GLY A 77 -45.90 -23.93 17.59
N LYS A 78 -47.06 -24.58 17.61
CA LYS A 78 -48.37 -23.90 17.70
C LYS A 78 -48.57 -23.18 19.04
N ILE A 79 -48.03 -23.74 20.12
CA ILE A 79 -48.15 -23.13 21.45
C ILE A 79 -47.22 -21.92 21.57
N TYR A 80 -45.97 -22.03 21.11
CA TYR A 80 -45.07 -20.89 21.01
C TYR A 80 -45.66 -19.76 20.17
N LEU A 81 -46.28 -20.08 19.02
CA LEU A 81 -46.95 -19.07 18.20
C LEU A 81 -48.09 -18.37 18.95
N ARG A 82 -48.95 -19.13 19.65
CA ARG A 82 -50.05 -18.53 20.43
C ARG A 82 -49.51 -17.63 21.53
N ARG A 83 -48.46 -18.04 22.22
CA ARG A 83 -47.81 -17.23 23.26
C ARG A 83 -47.12 -15.99 22.66
N ALA A 84 -46.51 -16.10 21.47
CA ALA A 84 -45.95 -14.97 20.74
C ALA A 84 -47.01 -13.89 20.44
N ILE A 85 -48.20 -14.29 19.99
CA ILE A 85 -49.31 -13.37 19.74
C ILE A 85 -49.77 -12.70 21.03
N VAL A 86 -49.84 -13.44 22.15
CA VAL A 86 -50.18 -12.86 23.47
C VAL A 86 -49.13 -11.83 23.90
N TYR A 87 -47.84 -12.15 23.76
CA TYR A 87 -46.75 -11.23 24.06
C TYR A 87 -46.76 -9.98 23.15
N GLU A 88 -47.13 -10.13 21.87
CA GLU A 88 -47.33 -9.01 20.95
C GLU A 88 -48.45 -8.08 21.43
N GLN A 89 -49.59 -8.62 21.85
CA GLN A 89 -50.70 -7.80 22.40
C GLN A 89 -50.34 -7.10 23.71
N LEU A 90 -49.44 -7.69 24.52
CA LEU A 90 -48.89 -7.05 25.72
C LEU A 90 -47.79 -6.01 25.44
N GLY A 91 -47.39 -5.84 24.18
CA GLY A 91 -46.29 -4.95 23.81
C GLY A 91 -44.89 -5.51 24.14
N ASN A 92 -44.78 -6.77 24.53
CA ASN A 92 -43.50 -7.42 24.83
C ASN A 92 -42.89 -8.06 23.57
N TYR A 93 -42.47 -7.20 22.65
CA TYR A 93 -42.09 -7.58 21.29
C TYR A 93 -40.83 -8.46 21.21
N GLN A 94 -39.90 -8.34 22.16
CA GLN A 94 -38.70 -9.19 22.18
C GLN A 94 -39.05 -10.64 22.53
N GLN A 95 -39.91 -10.85 23.53
CA GLN A 95 -40.39 -12.19 23.88
C GLN A 95 -41.30 -12.76 22.77
N ALA A 96 -42.14 -11.92 22.17
CA ALA A 96 -42.96 -12.30 21.03
C ALA A 96 -42.11 -12.79 19.84
N LEU A 97 -41.05 -12.05 19.48
CA LEU A 97 -40.14 -12.43 18.40
C LEU A 97 -39.41 -13.73 18.71
N GLN A 98 -38.93 -13.90 19.94
CA GLN A 98 -38.23 -15.11 20.37
C GLN A 98 -39.14 -16.33 20.25
N ASP A 99 -40.39 -16.21 20.67
CA ASP A 99 -41.37 -17.30 20.58
C ASP A 99 -41.82 -17.55 19.14
N ALA A 100 -41.97 -16.52 18.30
CA ALA A 100 -42.22 -16.70 16.87
C ALA A 100 -41.07 -17.45 16.19
N GLN A 101 -39.82 -17.14 16.52
CA GLN A 101 -38.65 -17.87 16.04
C GLN A 101 -38.67 -19.34 16.52
N ARG A 102 -38.91 -19.58 17.80
CA ARG A 102 -39.05 -20.95 18.34
C ARG A 102 -40.18 -21.73 17.66
N ALA A 103 -41.28 -21.06 17.33
CA ALA A 103 -42.39 -21.66 16.60
C ALA A 103 -41.96 -22.13 15.19
N THR A 104 -41.23 -21.30 14.45
CA THR A 104 -40.71 -21.67 13.11
C THR A 104 -39.65 -22.77 13.15
N ILE A 105 -38.87 -22.86 14.23
CA ILE A 105 -37.88 -23.94 14.43
C ILE A 105 -38.59 -25.26 14.75
N ALA A 106 -39.60 -25.21 15.63
CA ALA A 106 -40.36 -26.37 16.06
C ALA A 106 -41.26 -26.93 14.95
N ASP A 107 -41.86 -26.06 14.15
CA ASP A 107 -42.62 -26.43 12.95
C ASP A 107 -42.32 -25.46 11.79
N PRO A 108 -41.37 -25.82 10.90
CA PRO A 108 -41.04 -25.00 9.73
C PRO A 108 -42.19 -24.83 8.74
N THR A 109 -43.26 -25.61 8.85
CA THR A 109 -44.43 -25.48 7.96
C THR A 109 -45.47 -24.48 8.46
N LEU A 110 -45.25 -23.89 9.65
CA LEU A 110 -46.18 -22.97 10.29
C LEU A 110 -46.04 -21.54 9.75
N ALA A 111 -46.83 -21.21 8.73
CA ALA A 111 -46.80 -19.91 8.05
C ALA A 111 -46.96 -18.70 8.96
N ASP A 112 -47.80 -18.83 9.98
CA ASP A 112 -48.06 -17.77 10.96
C ASP A 112 -46.82 -17.37 11.77
N GLY A 113 -45.91 -18.31 12.05
CA GLY A 113 -44.67 -18.01 12.77
C GLY A 113 -43.80 -17.02 12.00
N TYR A 114 -43.66 -17.23 10.68
CA TYR A 114 -42.90 -16.34 9.81
C TYR A 114 -43.60 -14.99 9.61
N LEU A 115 -44.94 -14.96 9.51
CA LEU A 115 -45.71 -13.72 9.39
C LEU A 115 -45.61 -12.87 10.66
N VAL A 116 -45.85 -13.46 11.84
CA VAL A 116 -45.76 -12.75 13.13
C VAL A 116 -44.34 -12.27 13.38
N GLY A 117 -43.33 -13.14 13.23
CA GLY A 117 -41.93 -12.76 13.41
C GLY A 117 -41.48 -11.68 12.42
N GLY A 118 -41.86 -11.79 11.15
CA GLY A 118 -41.57 -10.79 10.13
C GLY A 118 -42.25 -9.44 10.40
N ASN A 119 -43.50 -9.45 10.85
CA ASN A 119 -44.26 -8.24 11.15
C ASN A 119 -43.65 -7.49 12.35
N ILE A 120 -43.28 -8.21 13.41
CA ILE A 120 -42.60 -7.62 14.59
C ILE A 120 -41.29 -6.97 14.16
N LEU A 121 -40.49 -7.65 13.32
CA LEU A 121 -39.23 -7.12 12.80
C LEU A 121 -39.44 -5.88 11.91
N HIS A 122 -40.46 -5.89 11.03
CA HIS A 122 -40.73 -4.82 10.09
C HIS A 122 -41.35 -3.58 10.74
N VAL A 123 -42.49 -3.75 11.40
CA VAL A 123 -43.35 -2.65 11.87
C VAL A 123 -42.81 -2.05 13.15
N ILE A 124 -42.28 -2.88 14.06
CA ILE A 124 -41.99 -2.46 15.44
C ILE A 124 -40.51 -2.23 15.65
N LEU A 125 -39.67 -3.19 15.27
CA LEU A 125 -38.22 -3.09 15.47
C LEU A 125 -37.51 -2.37 14.30
N HIS A 126 -38.21 -2.11 13.20
CA HIS A 126 -37.69 -1.48 11.98
C HIS A 126 -36.43 -2.17 11.40
N GLN A 127 -36.28 -3.46 11.65
CA GLN A 127 -35.18 -4.32 11.17
C GLN A 127 -35.55 -4.94 9.83
N LEU A 128 -35.46 -4.14 8.75
CA LEU A 128 -35.90 -4.54 7.42
C LEU A 128 -35.15 -5.76 6.85
N ALA A 129 -33.84 -5.88 7.11
CA ALA A 129 -33.04 -6.99 6.60
C ALA A 129 -33.45 -8.33 7.24
N ASP A 130 -33.58 -8.36 8.57
CA ASP A 130 -34.00 -9.53 9.33
C ASP A 130 -35.45 -9.90 9.00
N ALA A 131 -36.34 -8.91 8.85
CA ALA A 131 -37.72 -9.13 8.41
C ALA A 131 -37.76 -9.79 7.02
N SER A 132 -37.00 -9.27 6.04
CA SER A 132 -36.90 -9.85 4.71
C SER A 132 -36.39 -11.29 4.74
N GLN A 133 -35.41 -11.60 5.60
CA GLN A 133 -34.90 -12.96 5.78
C GLN A 133 -35.96 -13.88 6.40
N MET A 134 -36.72 -13.39 7.38
CA MET A 134 -37.79 -14.16 8.03
C MET A 134 -38.88 -14.56 7.02
N TYR A 135 -39.36 -13.61 6.21
CA TYR A 135 -40.34 -13.92 5.16
C TYR A 135 -39.77 -14.86 4.09
N GLN A 136 -38.50 -14.69 3.71
CA GLN A 136 -37.84 -15.60 2.76
C GLN A 136 -37.81 -17.04 3.27
N LYS A 137 -37.43 -17.26 4.54
CA LYS A 137 -37.47 -18.59 5.16
C LYS A 137 -38.87 -19.19 5.10
N GLY A 138 -39.91 -18.38 5.35
CA GLY A 138 -41.30 -18.82 5.20
C GLY A 138 -41.59 -19.29 3.76
N ILE A 139 -41.23 -18.49 2.77
CA ILE A 139 -41.42 -18.82 1.34
C ILE A 139 -40.71 -20.13 0.95
N ASP A 140 -39.56 -20.41 1.54
CA ASP A 140 -38.77 -21.61 1.24
C ASP A 140 -39.36 -22.88 1.89
N HIS A 141 -39.96 -22.78 3.07
CA HIS A 141 -40.47 -23.93 3.82
C HIS A 141 -41.98 -24.22 3.63
N ILE A 142 -42.77 -23.25 3.18
CA ILE A 142 -44.23 -23.36 3.11
C ILE A 142 -44.68 -23.78 1.72
N SER A 143 -45.67 -24.68 1.67
CA SER A 143 -46.28 -25.12 0.41
C SER A 143 -46.96 -23.96 -0.31
N LYS A 144 -46.77 -23.87 -1.63
CA LYS A 144 -47.46 -22.89 -2.49
C LYS A 144 -48.99 -22.98 -2.45
N LYS A 145 -49.54 -24.10 -1.97
CA LYS A 145 -50.99 -24.31 -1.80
C LYS A 145 -51.53 -23.70 -0.49
N ASP A 146 -50.66 -23.32 0.44
CA ASP A 146 -51.07 -22.68 1.69
C ASP A 146 -51.62 -21.27 1.38
N PRO A 147 -52.80 -20.89 1.90
CA PRO A 147 -53.39 -19.56 1.66
C PRO A 147 -52.45 -18.41 2.06
N LYS A 148 -51.59 -18.61 3.06
CA LYS A 148 -50.67 -17.58 3.60
C LYS A 148 -49.38 -17.45 2.81
N TYR A 149 -49.11 -18.36 1.87
CA TYR A 149 -47.95 -18.27 0.98
C TYR A 149 -47.94 -16.96 0.17
N SER A 150 -49.11 -16.56 -0.34
CA SER A 150 -49.28 -15.30 -1.08
C SER A 150 -49.00 -14.05 -0.22
N GLN A 151 -49.36 -14.11 1.07
CA GLN A 151 -49.14 -13.03 2.03
C GLN A 151 -47.65 -12.86 2.32
N LEU A 152 -46.90 -13.95 2.52
CA LEU A 152 -45.44 -13.91 2.72
C LEU A 152 -44.71 -13.26 1.55
N ILE A 153 -45.09 -13.59 0.31
CA ILE A 153 -44.54 -12.95 -0.89
C ILE A 153 -44.85 -11.46 -0.91
N THR A 154 -46.10 -11.09 -0.59
CA THR A 154 -46.54 -9.69 -0.57
C THR A 154 -45.74 -8.87 0.44
N CYS A 155 -45.61 -9.36 1.68
CA CYS A 155 -44.83 -8.71 2.74
C CYS A 155 -43.35 -8.59 2.35
N LYS A 156 -42.74 -9.65 1.80
CA LYS A 156 -41.36 -9.60 1.32
C LYS A 156 -41.17 -8.55 0.21
N ASN A 157 -42.09 -8.49 -0.75
CA ASN A 157 -42.01 -7.54 -1.85
C ASN A 157 -42.14 -6.09 -1.36
N GLN A 158 -43.02 -5.83 -0.39
CA GLN A 158 -43.14 -4.51 0.25
C GLN A 158 -41.82 -4.09 0.91
N ILE A 159 -41.22 -4.96 1.72
CA ILE A 159 -39.93 -4.67 2.37
C ILE A 159 -38.82 -4.46 1.35
N THR A 160 -38.79 -5.27 0.29
CA THR A 160 -37.80 -5.14 -0.78
C THR A 160 -37.94 -3.78 -1.48
N GLN A 161 -39.18 -3.30 -1.70
CA GLN A 161 -39.42 -1.96 -2.25
C GLN A 161 -38.99 -0.85 -1.28
N GLU A 162 -39.27 -0.97 0.02
CA GLU A 162 -38.84 0.00 1.03
C GLU A 162 -37.31 0.09 1.14
N ILE A 163 -36.62 -1.06 1.16
CA ILE A 163 -35.15 -1.13 1.14
C ILE A 163 -34.62 -0.45 -0.12
N ARG A 164 -35.24 -0.72 -1.29
CA ARG A 164 -34.85 -0.11 -2.56
C ARG A 164 -35.02 1.42 -2.53
N GLN A 165 -36.14 1.91 -2.01
CA GLN A 165 -36.37 3.35 -1.87
C GLN A 165 -35.37 4.01 -0.92
N ARG A 166 -34.96 3.34 0.17
CA ARG A 166 -33.91 3.85 1.06
C ARG A 166 -32.54 3.88 0.39
N ASN A 167 -32.19 2.83 -0.35
CA ASN A 167 -30.88 2.72 -1.00
C ASN A 167 -30.73 3.68 -2.19
N THR A 168 -31.80 3.89 -2.96
CA THR A 168 -31.80 4.88 -4.06
C THR A 168 -31.62 6.31 -3.55
N ARG A 169 -32.06 6.63 -2.32
CA ARG A 169 -31.76 7.93 -1.70
C ARG A 169 -30.27 8.17 -1.51
N ILE A 170 -29.43 7.14 -1.33
CA ILE A 170 -27.97 7.33 -1.16
C ILE A 170 -27.36 8.00 -2.41
N ILE A 171 -27.83 7.64 -3.61
CA ILE A 171 -27.41 8.27 -4.88
C ILE A 171 -27.80 9.76 -4.90
N HIS A 172 -28.93 10.12 -4.30
CA HIS A 172 -29.40 11.50 -4.22
C HIS A 172 -28.83 12.28 -3.03
N ILE A 173 -28.27 11.60 -2.02
CA ILE A 173 -27.65 12.21 -0.83
C ILE A 173 -26.21 12.65 -1.12
N LEU A 174 -25.48 11.90 -1.95
CA LEU A 174 -24.09 12.19 -2.30
C LEU A 174 -24.02 12.88 -3.67
N PRO A 175 -23.68 14.19 -3.73
CA PRO A 175 -23.41 14.86 -5.00
C PRO A 175 -22.31 14.14 -5.79
N TYR A 176 -22.39 14.20 -7.12
CA TYR A 176 -21.42 13.55 -8.01
C TYR A 176 -19.97 13.93 -7.67
N ASP A 177 -19.72 15.21 -7.37
CA ASP A 177 -18.38 15.71 -7.05
C ASP A 177 -17.80 15.04 -5.79
N ILE A 178 -18.64 14.78 -4.78
CA ILE A 178 -18.22 14.07 -3.57
C ILE A 178 -17.89 12.60 -3.87
N ILE A 179 -18.67 11.96 -4.74
CA ILE A 179 -18.37 10.61 -5.21
C ILE A 179 -17.02 10.60 -5.95
N CYS A 180 -16.74 11.60 -6.81
CA CYS A 180 -15.45 11.74 -7.48
C CYS A 180 -14.29 11.81 -6.49
N GLU A 181 -14.40 12.68 -5.49
CA GLU A 181 -13.37 12.86 -4.46
C GLU A 181 -13.13 11.59 -3.65
N ILE A 182 -14.20 10.90 -3.23
CA ILE A 182 -14.07 9.63 -2.51
C ILE A 182 -13.36 8.59 -3.39
N MET A 183 -13.83 8.40 -4.63
CA MET A 183 -13.31 7.37 -5.53
C MET A 183 -11.85 7.62 -5.92
N ALA A 184 -11.44 8.88 -6.04
CA ALA A 184 -10.05 9.26 -6.28
C ALA A 184 -9.08 8.83 -5.16
N LYS A 185 -9.58 8.59 -3.94
CA LYS A 185 -8.78 8.09 -2.80
C LYS A 185 -8.75 6.57 -2.68
N LEU A 186 -9.61 5.86 -3.40
CA LEU A 186 -9.77 4.41 -3.27
C LEU A 186 -8.96 3.65 -4.33
N SER A 187 -8.43 2.49 -3.94
CA SER A 187 -7.87 1.51 -4.89
C SER A 187 -8.99 0.92 -5.75
N ILE A 188 -8.65 0.33 -6.90
CA ILE A 188 -9.66 -0.30 -7.78
C ILE A 188 -10.43 -1.42 -7.07
N MET A 189 -9.80 -2.15 -6.16
CA MET A 189 -10.46 -3.19 -5.36
C MET A 189 -11.44 -2.59 -4.36
N ASP A 190 -11.06 -1.50 -3.71
CA ASP A 190 -11.94 -0.80 -2.77
C ASP A 190 -13.10 -0.12 -3.49
N ARG A 191 -12.89 0.40 -4.69
CA ARG A 191 -13.95 0.92 -5.56
C ARG A 191 -14.97 -0.16 -5.93
N LEU A 192 -14.51 -1.36 -6.28
CA LEU A 192 -15.40 -2.49 -6.57
C LEU A 192 -16.20 -2.91 -5.33
N ASN A 193 -15.54 -3.00 -4.17
CA ASN A 193 -16.21 -3.31 -2.90
C ASN A 193 -17.24 -2.23 -2.52
N PHE A 194 -16.88 -0.96 -2.69
CA PHE A 194 -17.77 0.18 -2.44
C PHE A 194 -18.98 0.18 -3.37
N SER A 195 -18.79 -0.16 -4.64
CA SER A 195 -19.90 -0.31 -5.59
C SER A 195 -20.85 -1.45 -5.20
N ALA A 196 -20.36 -2.49 -4.54
CA ALA A 196 -21.14 -3.67 -4.18
C ALA A 196 -22.12 -3.45 -3.01
N CYS A 197 -22.18 -2.26 -2.40
CA CYS A 197 -23.08 -1.97 -1.28
C CYS A 197 -24.57 -2.06 -1.64
N CYS A 198 -24.97 -1.65 -2.86
CA CYS A 198 -26.33 -1.88 -3.35
C CYS A 198 -26.36 -1.93 -4.88
N LYS A 199 -27.37 -2.63 -5.44
CA LYS A 199 -27.46 -2.87 -6.90
C LYS A 199 -27.56 -1.57 -7.70
N ASP A 200 -28.48 -0.67 -7.34
CA ASP A 200 -28.70 0.56 -8.10
C ASP A 200 -27.47 1.49 -8.04
N PHE A 201 -26.73 1.52 -6.91
CA PHE A 201 -25.47 2.27 -6.78
C PHE A 201 -24.33 1.63 -7.58
N ARG A 202 -24.26 0.30 -7.59
CA ARG A 202 -23.30 -0.43 -8.43
C ARG A 202 -23.51 -0.11 -9.89
N ASP A 203 -24.74 -0.23 -10.38
CA ASP A 203 -25.07 0.00 -11.79
C ASP A 203 -24.73 1.44 -12.18
N TYR A 204 -25.04 2.42 -11.32
CA TYR A 204 -24.63 3.82 -11.50
C TYR A 204 -23.11 4.03 -11.55
N LEU A 205 -22.35 3.42 -10.64
CA LEU A 205 -20.90 3.59 -10.58
C LEU A 205 -20.18 2.89 -11.73
N LEU A 206 -20.63 1.69 -12.13
CA LEU A 206 -20.02 0.94 -13.23
C LEU A 206 -20.15 1.69 -14.57
N ASP A 207 -21.21 2.48 -14.75
CA ASP A 207 -21.41 3.34 -15.94
C ASP A 207 -20.69 4.70 -15.82
N SER A 208 -20.15 5.04 -14.64
CA SER A 208 -19.51 6.34 -14.40
C SER A 208 -18.03 6.34 -14.81
N PRO A 209 -17.52 7.42 -15.44
CA PRO A 209 -16.10 7.55 -15.76
C PRO A 209 -15.19 7.44 -14.54
N VAL A 210 -15.62 7.99 -13.40
CA VAL A 210 -14.86 8.07 -12.15
C VAL A 210 -14.42 6.71 -11.63
N MET A 211 -15.21 5.67 -11.91
CA MET A 211 -14.88 4.30 -11.53
C MET A 211 -13.59 3.82 -12.21
N TRP A 212 -13.40 4.21 -13.47
CA TRP A 212 -12.45 3.57 -14.39
C TRP A 212 -11.34 4.48 -14.92
N GLN A 213 -11.35 5.79 -14.65
CA GLN A 213 -10.35 6.73 -15.17
C GLN A 213 -8.91 6.29 -14.89
N ASP A 214 -8.66 5.79 -13.68
CA ASP A 214 -7.35 5.34 -13.21
C ASP A 214 -7.35 3.86 -12.89
N ILE A 215 -6.59 3.09 -13.66
CA ILE A 215 -6.48 1.65 -13.50
C ILE A 215 -5.02 1.24 -13.29
N HIS A 216 -4.78 0.63 -12.15
CA HIS A 216 -3.55 -0.12 -11.88
C HIS A 216 -3.83 -1.62 -12.08
N LEU A 217 -3.29 -2.20 -13.15
CA LEU A 217 -3.46 -3.63 -13.44
C LEU A 217 -2.37 -4.42 -12.73
N LEU A 218 -2.76 -5.02 -11.61
CA LEU A 218 -1.99 -6.07 -10.95
C LEU A 218 -2.25 -7.43 -11.63
N PRO A 219 -1.34 -8.41 -11.52
CA PRO A 219 -1.52 -9.74 -12.11
C PRO A 219 -2.86 -10.42 -11.75
N SER A 220 -3.40 -10.15 -10.56
CA SER A 220 -4.68 -10.69 -10.07
C SER A 220 -5.92 -10.13 -10.80
N LEU A 221 -5.80 -8.99 -11.46
CA LEU A 221 -6.88 -8.31 -12.18
C LEU A 221 -6.91 -8.67 -13.68
N LEU A 222 -5.87 -9.33 -14.19
CA LEU A 222 -5.71 -9.63 -15.63
C LEU A 222 -6.82 -10.53 -16.19
N ASP A 223 -7.34 -11.45 -15.37
CA ASP A 223 -8.44 -12.34 -15.77
C ASP A 223 -9.80 -11.63 -15.79
N LYS A 224 -9.87 -10.41 -15.23
CA LYS A 224 -11.09 -9.60 -15.11
C LYS A 224 -11.09 -8.36 -16.00
N ILE A 225 -10.12 -8.22 -16.92
CA ILE A 225 -10.00 -7.06 -17.81
C ILE A 225 -11.30 -6.79 -18.59
N GLY A 226 -12.02 -7.83 -19.00
CA GLY A 226 -13.28 -7.69 -19.75
C GLY A 226 -14.43 -7.05 -18.95
N LEU A 227 -14.31 -6.94 -17.62
CA LEU A 227 -15.30 -6.25 -16.77
C LEU A 227 -15.06 -4.73 -16.71
N ILE A 228 -13.89 -4.26 -17.17
CA ILE A 228 -13.51 -2.85 -17.10
C ILE A 228 -14.10 -2.12 -18.30
N ALA A 229 -14.81 -1.01 -18.06
CA ALA A 229 -15.33 -0.16 -19.12
C ALA A 229 -14.19 0.64 -19.78
N SER A 230 -13.54 0.03 -20.77
CA SER A 230 -12.35 0.55 -21.46
C SER A 230 -12.51 1.97 -21.99
N GLN A 231 -13.72 2.35 -22.40
CA GLN A 231 -14.06 3.68 -22.91
C GLN A 231 -13.78 4.83 -21.92
N HIS A 232 -13.79 4.53 -20.62
CA HIS A 232 -13.61 5.50 -19.54
C HIS A 232 -12.18 5.56 -19.01
N VAL A 233 -11.33 4.61 -19.38
CA VAL A 233 -9.95 4.56 -18.90
C VAL A 233 -9.12 5.67 -19.56
N ARG A 234 -8.34 6.39 -18.76
CA ARG A 234 -7.46 7.48 -19.21
C ARG A 234 -6.01 7.27 -18.76
N ARG A 235 -5.79 6.77 -17.54
CA ARG A 235 -4.46 6.46 -17.01
C ARG A 235 -4.35 4.97 -16.70
N LEU A 236 -3.31 4.36 -17.25
CA LEU A 236 -3.04 2.94 -17.10
C LEU A 236 -1.65 2.73 -16.49
N THR A 237 -1.60 1.99 -15.39
CA THR A 237 -0.35 1.57 -14.77
C THR A 237 -0.24 0.04 -14.80
N LEU A 238 0.88 -0.45 -15.30
CA LEU A 238 1.23 -1.87 -15.42
C LEU A 238 2.53 -2.11 -14.65
N SER A 239 2.51 -2.99 -13.64
CA SER A 239 3.70 -3.31 -12.85
C SER A 239 3.89 -4.82 -12.68
N ASP A 240 5.14 -5.27 -12.72
CA ASP A 240 5.55 -6.65 -12.40
C ASP A 240 4.89 -7.75 -13.26
N ILE A 241 4.63 -7.46 -14.54
CA ILE A 241 4.01 -8.41 -15.46
C ILE A 241 5.07 -9.40 -15.96
N LYS A 242 4.91 -10.67 -15.56
CA LYS A 242 5.84 -11.78 -15.86
C LYS A 242 5.88 -12.16 -17.35
N LYS A 243 6.99 -12.81 -17.74
CA LYS A 243 7.42 -13.23 -19.11
C LYS A 243 6.36 -13.82 -20.08
N ASN A 244 5.22 -14.32 -19.61
CA ASN A 244 4.25 -15.08 -20.43
C ASN A 244 2.89 -14.37 -20.63
N GLN A 245 2.74 -13.11 -20.22
CA GLN A 245 1.49 -12.38 -20.35
C GLN A 245 1.67 -11.17 -21.25
N ASP A 246 1.30 -11.31 -22.53
CA ASP A 246 1.17 -10.17 -23.45
C ASP A 246 -0.11 -9.39 -23.12
N VAL A 247 -0.04 -8.61 -22.05
CA VAL A 247 -1.16 -7.82 -21.54
C VAL A 247 -1.59 -6.77 -22.57
N LEU A 248 -0.64 -6.14 -23.28
CA LEU A 248 -0.96 -5.15 -24.30
C LEU A 248 -1.82 -5.72 -25.42
N ASN A 249 -1.52 -6.92 -25.90
CA ASN A 249 -2.35 -7.58 -26.91
C ASN A 249 -3.78 -7.83 -26.38
N ARG A 250 -3.95 -8.20 -25.10
CA ARG A 250 -5.29 -8.29 -24.50
C ARG A 250 -5.99 -6.92 -24.49
N LEU A 251 -5.31 -5.85 -24.11
CA LEU A 251 -5.90 -4.50 -24.09
C LEU A 251 -6.31 -4.02 -25.48
N VAL A 252 -5.50 -4.33 -26.51
CA VAL A 252 -5.83 -4.11 -27.92
C VAL A 252 -7.11 -4.87 -28.29
N ASN A 253 -7.22 -6.16 -27.93
CA ASN A 253 -8.42 -6.97 -28.19
C ASN A 253 -9.69 -6.46 -27.49
N TYR A 254 -9.55 -5.82 -26.32
CA TYR A 254 -10.66 -5.17 -25.59
C TYR A 254 -10.88 -3.70 -25.97
N ASN A 255 -10.26 -3.20 -27.04
CA ASN A 255 -10.44 -1.85 -27.58
C ASN A 255 -10.14 -0.70 -26.61
N TRP A 256 -9.04 -0.79 -25.86
CA TRP A 256 -8.58 0.31 -25.01
C TRP A 256 -7.94 1.42 -25.86
N CYS A 257 -8.74 2.37 -26.34
CA CYS A 257 -8.33 3.38 -27.35
C CYS A 257 -8.39 4.86 -26.89
N HIS A 258 -8.64 5.12 -25.61
CA HIS A 258 -8.71 6.47 -25.07
C HIS A 258 -7.67 6.74 -23.97
N ILE A 259 -6.56 6.00 -23.96
CA ILE A 259 -5.51 6.16 -22.96
C ILE A 259 -4.75 7.46 -23.22
N GLU A 260 -4.61 8.29 -22.19
CA GLU A 260 -3.85 9.55 -22.21
C GLU A 260 -2.48 9.41 -21.52
N SER A 261 -2.37 8.52 -20.53
CA SER A 261 -1.14 8.25 -19.79
C SER A 261 -0.95 6.76 -19.61
N ILE A 262 0.26 6.27 -19.90
CA ILE A 262 0.63 4.88 -19.64
C ILE A 262 1.95 4.80 -18.86
N HIS A 263 1.94 4.00 -17.81
CA HIS A 263 3.11 3.67 -17.01
C HIS A 263 3.32 2.17 -17.02
N ILE A 264 4.51 1.72 -17.40
CA ILE A 264 4.89 0.30 -17.40
C ILE A 264 6.22 0.15 -16.68
N SER A 265 6.22 -0.61 -15.59
CA SER A 265 7.40 -0.88 -14.77
C SER A 265 7.67 -2.38 -14.64
N ASN A 266 8.95 -2.78 -14.69
CA ASN A 266 9.41 -4.15 -14.44
C ASN A 266 8.58 -5.23 -15.18
N SER A 267 8.27 -4.98 -16.45
CA SER A 267 7.32 -5.76 -17.23
C SER A 267 7.87 -6.07 -18.62
N ARG A 268 7.53 -7.23 -19.16
CA ARG A 268 7.98 -7.63 -20.50
C ARG A 268 7.00 -7.21 -21.59
N ILE A 269 7.48 -6.51 -22.61
CA ILE A 269 6.65 -5.95 -23.69
C ILE A 269 7.10 -6.51 -25.04
N HIS A 270 6.15 -6.99 -25.83
CA HIS A 270 6.37 -7.35 -27.24
C HIS A 270 6.17 -6.14 -28.14
N ARG A 271 7.11 -5.89 -29.06
CA ARG A 271 7.08 -4.73 -29.95
C ARG A 271 5.85 -4.68 -30.85
N SER A 272 5.39 -5.82 -31.37
CA SER A 272 4.17 -5.91 -32.20
C SER A 272 2.94 -5.37 -31.47
N SER A 273 2.74 -5.83 -30.23
CA SER A 273 1.62 -5.47 -29.38
C SER A 273 1.71 -4.02 -28.90
N TRP A 274 2.93 -3.54 -28.61
CA TRP A 274 3.20 -2.13 -28.33
C TRP A 274 2.83 -1.22 -29.49
N ARG A 275 3.29 -1.55 -30.70
CA ARG A 275 3.04 -0.73 -31.90
C ARG A 275 1.54 -0.66 -32.21
N GLN A 276 0.82 -1.79 -32.09
CA GLN A 276 -0.64 -1.81 -32.26
C GLN A 276 -1.34 -0.96 -31.19
N PHE A 277 -0.92 -1.08 -29.93
CA PHE A 277 -1.46 -0.29 -28.83
C PHE A 277 -1.28 1.22 -29.05
N LEU A 278 -0.09 1.66 -29.47
CA LEU A 278 0.17 3.06 -29.81
C LEU A 278 -0.66 3.53 -31.02
N GLN A 279 -0.83 2.70 -32.04
CA GLN A 279 -1.67 3.02 -33.20
C GLN A 279 -3.13 3.26 -32.82
N MET A 280 -3.65 2.57 -31.80
CA MET A 280 -4.99 2.81 -31.25
C MET A 280 -5.06 4.08 -30.37
N ASN A 281 -3.94 4.45 -29.73
CA ASN A 281 -3.86 5.54 -28.75
C ASN A 281 -2.87 6.65 -29.21
N LYS A 282 -3.06 7.19 -30.41
CA LYS A 282 -2.15 8.22 -30.99
C LYS A 282 -2.10 9.55 -30.23
N GLN A 283 -3.05 9.77 -29.33
CA GLN A 283 -3.25 10.99 -28.55
C GLN A 283 -2.66 10.88 -27.14
N ILE A 284 -1.85 9.85 -26.86
CA ILE A 284 -1.16 9.72 -25.57
C ILE A 284 -0.29 10.95 -25.31
N LYS A 285 -0.42 11.50 -24.11
CA LYS A 285 0.33 12.65 -23.62
C LYS A 285 1.53 12.25 -22.77
N SER A 286 1.40 11.16 -22.00
CA SER A 286 2.44 10.70 -21.08
C SER A 286 2.76 9.22 -21.25
N ILE A 287 4.05 8.90 -21.45
CA ILE A 287 4.56 7.53 -21.51
C ILE A 287 5.70 7.39 -20.51
N GLN A 288 5.59 6.41 -19.61
CA GLN A 288 6.65 6.03 -18.69
C GLN A 288 6.94 4.54 -18.85
N LEU A 289 8.13 4.19 -19.33
CA LEU A 289 8.64 2.83 -19.45
C LEU A 289 9.87 2.71 -18.57
N MET A 290 9.82 1.85 -17.56
CA MET A 290 10.92 1.65 -16.60
C MET A 290 11.23 0.15 -16.47
N ASP A 291 12.49 -0.24 -16.69
CA ASP A 291 12.97 -1.62 -16.60
C ASP A 291 12.12 -2.62 -17.39
N THR A 292 11.68 -2.20 -18.57
CA THR A 292 10.88 -3.05 -19.45
C THR A 292 11.80 -3.96 -20.24
N GLN A 293 11.77 -5.27 -19.96
CA GLN A 293 12.50 -6.26 -20.76
C GLN A 293 11.76 -6.49 -22.10
N ALA A 294 12.44 -6.56 -23.23
CA ALA A 294 11.78 -7.03 -24.45
C ALA A 294 11.59 -8.55 -24.46
N GLY A 295 10.71 -9.03 -25.33
CA GLY A 295 10.23 -10.40 -25.47
C GLY A 295 11.29 -11.46 -25.78
N ALA A 296 12.51 -11.05 -26.12
CA ALA A 296 13.65 -11.91 -26.32
C ALA A 296 14.89 -11.31 -25.65
N GLU A 297 15.96 -12.07 -25.54
CA GLU A 297 17.30 -11.58 -25.21
C GLU A 297 17.81 -10.57 -26.28
N ASP A 298 16.97 -10.09 -27.21
CA ASP A 298 17.32 -9.16 -28.28
C ASP A 298 17.10 -7.70 -27.87
N THR A 299 18.20 -6.97 -27.72
CA THR A 299 18.23 -5.51 -27.59
C THR A 299 17.52 -4.80 -28.74
N THR A 300 17.46 -5.39 -29.93
CA THR A 300 16.78 -4.79 -31.10
C THR A 300 15.28 -4.56 -30.91
N GLU A 301 14.62 -5.33 -30.04
CA GLU A 301 13.20 -5.11 -29.73
C GLU A 301 13.00 -3.90 -28.81
N THR A 302 13.88 -3.68 -27.81
CA THR A 302 13.76 -2.55 -26.87
C THR A 302 14.01 -1.21 -27.55
N GLU A 303 15.01 -1.14 -28.44
CA GLU A 303 15.26 0.04 -29.30
C GLU A 303 14.07 0.34 -30.20
N GLY A 304 13.42 -0.71 -30.70
CA GLY A 304 12.21 -0.61 -31.49
C GLY A 304 11.04 0.04 -30.74
N LEU A 305 10.89 -0.22 -29.44
CA LEU A 305 9.84 0.40 -28.61
C LEU A 305 9.99 1.92 -28.56
N PHE A 306 11.23 2.41 -28.39
CA PHE A 306 11.53 3.84 -28.33
C PHE A 306 11.25 4.52 -29.68
N HIS A 307 11.71 3.91 -30.78
CA HIS A 307 11.44 4.44 -32.12
C HIS A 307 9.93 4.51 -32.42
N ASP A 308 9.17 3.48 -32.04
CA ASP A 308 7.72 3.41 -32.29
C ASP A 308 6.96 4.55 -31.58
N ILE A 309 7.46 5.06 -30.45
CA ILE A 309 6.87 6.21 -29.74
C ILE A 309 6.91 7.48 -30.59
N PHE A 310 8.08 7.82 -31.14
CA PHE A 310 8.25 9.04 -31.93
C PHE A 310 7.66 8.93 -33.34
N ASP A 311 7.65 7.72 -33.91
CA ASP A 311 7.00 7.42 -35.19
C ASP A 311 5.47 7.59 -35.11
N ILE A 312 4.85 7.32 -33.95
CA ILE A 312 3.37 7.28 -33.84
C ILE A 312 2.77 8.43 -33.02
N CYS A 313 3.37 8.80 -31.88
CA CYS A 313 2.76 9.66 -30.86
C CYS A 313 3.43 11.04 -30.71
N SER A 314 4.38 11.41 -31.58
CA SER A 314 5.23 12.60 -31.44
C SER A 314 4.49 13.94 -31.28
N ASN A 315 3.30 14.09 -31.87
CA ASN A 315 2.60 15.39 -31.89
C ASN A 315 1.94 15.77 -30.55
N HIS A 316 1.55 14.78 -29.74
CA HIS A 316 0.76 15.00 -28.52
C HIS A 316 1.51 14.65 -27.23
N LEU A 317 2.67 14.01 -27.35
CA LEU A 317 3.49 13.58 -26.23
C LEU A 317 4.10 14.78 -25.51
N THR A 318 3.68 15.02 -24.27
CA THR A 318 4.17 16.06 -23.37
C THR A 318 5.19 15.54 -22.37
N ASP A 319 5.11 14.26 -22.01
CA ASP A 319 5.91 13.64 -20.96
C ASP A 319 6.41 12.27 -21.41
N LEU A 320 7.73 12.09 -21.43
CA LEU A 320 8.36 10.82 -21.75
C LEU A 320 9.39 10.45 -20.69
N THR A 321 9.24 9.28 -20.09
CA THR A 321 10.25 8.62 -19.27
C THR A 321 10.57 7.27 -19.89
N TYR A 322 11.81 7.05 -20.27
CA TYR A 322 12.27 5.80 -20.86
C TYR A 322 13.57 5.38 -20.17
N ILE A 323 13.46 4.39 -19.27
CA ILE A 323 14.54 3.90 -18.42
C ILE A 323 14.68 2.41 -18.67
N HIS A 324 15.83 2.00 -19.19
CA HIS A 324 16.12 0.61 -19.52
C HIS A 324 17.51 0.22 -19.04
N HIS A 325 17.59 -0.45 -17.89
CA HIS A 325 18.86 -0.97 -17.38
C HIS A 325 19.20 -2.32 -18.02
N ILE A 326 20.23 -2.36 -18.87
CA ILE A 326 20.80 -3.62 -19.36
C ILE A 326 21.61 -4.25 -18.23
N GLY A 327 20.98 -5.14 -17.46
CA GLY A 327 21.59 -5.82 -16.32
C GLY A 327 22.75 -6.77 -16.63
N ASP A 328 23.20 -6.89 -17.88
CA ASP A 328 24.29 -7.80 -18.25
C ASP A 328 25.36 -7.12 -19.12
N ARG A 329 26.51 -6.85 -18.50
CA ARG A 329 27.68 -6.16 -19.08
C ARG A 329 28.33 -6.90 -20.26
N ARG A 330 27.90 -8.13 -20.57
CA ARG A 330 28.48 -8.97 -21.65
C ARG A 330 28.09 -8.54 -23.08
N TRP A 331 27.09 -7.68 -23.22
CA TRP A 331 26.49 -7.33 -24.51
C TRP A 331 27.14 -6.11 -25.19
N TYR A 332 27.98 -5.38 -24.44
CA TYR A 332 28.62 -4.13 -24.86
C TYR A 332 29.64 -4.28 -25.99
N TYR A 333 30.21 -5.46 -26.22
CA TYR A 333 31.35 -5.60 -27.13
C TYR A 333 31.00 -5.95 -28.58
N ASN A 334 29.74 -6.25 -28.92
CA ASN A 334 29.38 -6.80 -30.24
C ASN A 334 28.62 -5.85 -31.19
N PHE A 335 28.36 -4.59 -30.81
CA PHE A 335 27.43 -3.74 -31.57
C PHE A 335 28.01 -2.44 -32.16
N TYR A 336 29.33 -2.21 -32.03
CA TYR A 336 30.00 -1.01 -32.56
C TYR A 336 29.98 -0.86 -34.10
N ASP A 337 29.53 -1.88 -34.85
CA ASP A 337 29.58 -1.89 -36.32
C ASP A 337 28.21 -1.76 -37.03
N ARG A 338 27.10 -1.52 -36.31
CA ARG A 338 25.79 -1.30 -36.95
C ARG A 338 25.46 0.19 -37.09
N PRO A 339 25.12 0.70 -38.29
CA PRO A 339 24.62 2.05 -38.43
C PRO A 339 23.29 2.18 -37.67
N TYR A 340 23.26 3.06 -36.68
CA TYR A 340 22.02 3.36 -35.95
C TYR A 340 20.98 3.96 -36.92
N PRO A 341 19.72 3.49 -36.89
CA PRO A 341 18.68 4.05 -37.74
C PRO A 341 18.42 5.52 -37.37
N THR A 342 18.26 6.38 -38.36
CA THR A 342 17.82 7.76 -38.14
C THR A 342 16.43 7.78 -37.52
N LEU A 343 16.23 8.63 -36.52
CA LEU A 343 14.95 8.72 -35.81
C LEU A 343 13.92 9.33 -36.77
N LYS A 344 12.98 8.50 -37.25
CA LYS A 344 11.91 8.97 -38.13
C LYS A 344 10.87 9.68 -37.27
N LEU A 345 10.94 11.00 -37.24
CA LEU A 345 9.85 11.82 -36.73
C LEU A 345 8.68 11.70 -37.71
N SER A 346 7.47 11.48 -37.16
CA SER A 346 6.25 11.15 -37.91
C SER A 346 5.90 12.12 -39.04
N ASN A 347 6.49 13.32 -39.03
CA ASN A 347 6.55 14.25 -40.15
C ASN A 347 7.93 14.92 -40.15
N GLU A 348 8.46 15.28 -41.32
CA GLU A 348 9.57 16.23 -41.47
C GLU A 348 9.21 17.51 -40.70
N ALA A 349 9.69 17.63 -39.46
CA ALA A 349 9.08 18.45 -38.42
C ALA A 349 9.34 19.94 -38.64
N THR A 350 8.44 20.58 -39.38
CA THR A 350 8.34 22.05 -39.47
C THR A 350 7.79 22.68 -38.18
N GLN A 351 7.29 21.88 -37.23
CA GLN A 351 6.76 22.31 -35.93
C GLN A 351 7.52 21.65 -34.77
N PRO A 352 7.75 22.38 -33.66
CA PRO A 352 8.40 21.83 -32.47
C PRO A 352 7.50 20.78 -31.79
N LEU A 353 8.13 19.76 -31.18
CA LEU A 353 7.45 18.74 -30.38
C LEU A 353 6.76 19.38 -29.16
N ALA A 354 5.64 18.79 -28.74
CA ALA A 354 4.89 19.21 -27.55
C ALA A 354 5.57 18.82 -26.22
N LEU A 355 6.75 18.19 -26.28
CA LEU A 355 7.46 17.61 -25.16
C LEU A 355 7.88 18.68 -24.15
N THR A 356 7.50 18.48 -22.89
CA THR A 356 7.83 19.34 -21.75
C THR A 356 8.70 18.64 -20.72
N HIS A 357 8.56 17.32 -20.56
CA HIS A 357 9.40 16.50 -19.69
C HIS A 357 9.99 15.33 -20.49
N LEU A 358 11.31 15.18 -20.40
CA LEU A 358 12.05 14.10 -21.01
C LEU A 358 13.02 13.50 -20.01
N ASN A 359 12.86 12.21 -19.71
CA ASN A 359 13.79 11.43 -18.92
C ASN A 359 14.22 10.20 -19.74
N ILE A 360 15.49 10.10 -20.09
CA ILE A 360 16.04 9.00 -20.87
C ILE A 360 17.23 8.41 -20.13
N ALA A 361 17.17 7.11 -19.86
CA ALA A 361 18.25 6.31 -19.31
C ALA A 361 18.38 5.04 -20.16
N CYS A 362 19.13 5.12 -21.26
CA CYS A 362 19.40 3.98 -22.14
C CYS A 362 20.73 4.10 -22.89
N HIS A 363 21.25 2.99 -23.41
CA HIS A 363 22.51 2.94 -24.16
C HIS A 363 22.49 3.75 -25.48
N LEU A 364 21.31 4.17 -25.93
CA LEU A 364 21.10 4.92 -27.18
C LEU A 364 21.05 6.44 -27.01
N THR A 365 21.21 6.92 -25.77
CA THR A 365 20.89 8.29 -25.38
C THR A 365 21.72 9.32 -26.17
N LEU A 366 23.02 9.10 -26.35
CA LEU A 366 23.90 10.04 -27.06
C LEU A 366 23.66 10.05 -28.59
N THR A 367 23.17 8.97 -29.17
CA THR A 367 22.92 8.88 -30.62
C THR A 367 21.65 9.63 -31.04
N TYR A 368 20.59 9.58 -30.23
CA TYR A 368 19.29 10.15 -30.58
C TYR A 368 19.07 11.56 -30.07
N LEU A 369 19.68 11.95 -28.95
CA LEU A 369 19.51 13.30 -28.39
C LEU A 369 19.91 14.43 -29.36
N PRO A 370 21.01 14.33 -30.14
CA PRO A 370 21.36 15.32 -31.17
C PRO A 370 20.30 15.50 -32.24
N GLN A 371 19.55 14.45 -32.56
CA GLN A 371 18.45 14.49 -33.52
C GLN A 371 17.16 15.00 -32.89
N LEU A 372 16.90 14.69 -31.62
CA LEU A 372 15.65 15.00 -30.94
C LEU A 372 15.60 16.43 -30.35
N LEU A 373 16.65 16.85 -29.63
CA LEU A 373 16.67 18.11 -28.88
C LEU A 373 16.39 19.36 -29.74
N PRO A 374 16.87 19.47 -31.01
CA PRO A 374 16.54 20.61 -31.87
C PRO A 374 15.03 20.81 -32.09
N HIS A 375 14.22 19.76 -31.94
CA HIS A 375 12.78 19.82 -32.07
C HIS A 375 12.05 20.04 -30.74
N CYS A 376 12.73 20.02 -29.59
CA CYS A 376 12.16 20.08 -28.25
C CYS A 376 12.24 21.51 -27.64
N SER A 377 11.79 22.53 -28.36
CA SER A 377 11.94 23.93 -27.91
C SER A 377 11.17 24.27 -26.62
N ASN A 378 10.12 23.52 -26.29
CA ASN A 378 9.25 23.74 -25.12
C ASN A 378 9.68 22.93 -23.88
N LEU A 379 10.82 22.26 -23.95
CA LEU A 379 11.28 21.37 -22.88
C LEU A 379 11.58 22.16 -21.60
N LYS A 380 10.98 21.73 -20.50
CA LYS A 380 11.15 22.30 -19.15
C LYS A 380 11.99 21.41 -18.26
N HIS A 381 11.89 20.10 -18.45
CA HIS A 381 12.64 19.09 -17.71
C HIS A 381 13.37 18.13 -18.64
N LEU A 382 14.68 17.98 -18.40
CA LEU A 382 15.54 17.05 -19.10
C LEU A 382 16.37 16.27 -18.08
N ALA A 383 16.18 14.95 -18.06
CA ALA A 383 16.99 14.01 -17.30
C ALA A 383 17.60 12.99 -18.25
N ILE A 384 18.90 12.78 -18.12
CA ILE A 384 19.70 11.95 -19.01
C ILE A 384 20.58 11.08 -18.14
N ASP A 385 20.43 9.76 -18.24
CA ASP A 385 21.40 8.81 -17.70
C ASP A 385 22.21 8.25 -18.87
N ALA A 386 23.44 8.73 -19.01
CA ALA A 386 24.33 8.32 -20.08
C ALA A 386 25.24 7.20 -19.59
N ASP A 387 25.12 6.00 -20.17
CA ASP A 387 26.09 4.92 -19.99
C ASP A 387 27.50 5.38 -20.40
N LYS A 388 28.53 4.65 -19.93
CA LYS A 388 29.97 4.98 -20.03
C LYS A 388 30.48 5.16 -21.49
N HIS A 389 30.16 6.29 -22.12
CA HIS A 389 30.67 6.67 -23.43
C HIS A 389 31.61 7.87 -23.31
N GLU A 390 32.78 7.75 -23.94
CA GLU A 390 33.86 8.72 -23.93
C GLU A 390 33.52 9.91 -24.86
N GLY A 391 33.50 11.14 -24.33
CA GLY A 391 33.88 12.33 -25.12
C GLY A 391 32.81 13.33 -25.58
N GLU A 392 31.52 13.14 -25.34
CA GLU A 392 30.47 14.01 -25.93
C GLU A 392 29.69 14.91 -24.93
N ASP A 393 29.97 14.84 -23.63
CA ASP A 393 29.22 15.59 -22.59
C ASP A 393 29.20 17.11 -22.81
N ALA A 394 30.33 17.68 -23.24
CA ALA A 394 30.46 19.12 -23.47
C ALA A 394 29.62 19.59 -24.67
N ASP A 395 29.59 18.78 -25.73
CA ASP A 395 28.79 19.05 -26.92
C ASP A 395 27.30 18.89 -26.63
N LEU A 396 26.94 17.94 -25.76
CA LEU A 396 25.58 17.77 -25.28
C LEU A 396 25.10 18.98 -24.47
N ILE A 397 25.90 19.49 -23.53
CA ILE A 397 25.53 20.70 -22.77
C ILE A 397 25.35 21.89 -23.71
N ALA A 398 26.29 22.10 -24.64
CA ALA A 398 26.18 23.16 -25.63
C ALA A 398 24.94 23.00 -26.52
N LEU A 399 24.58 21.76 -26.87
CA LEU A 399 23.37 21.46 -27.63
C LEU A 399 22.10 21.77 -26.82
N VAL A 400 22.08 21.43 -25.52
CA VAL A 400 20.96 21.71 -24.61
C VAL A 400 20.76 23.22 -24.47
N GLU A 401 21.83 23.98 -24.25
CA GLU A 401 21.79 25.44 -24.20
C GLU A 401 21.24 26.05 -25.49
N ARG A 402 21.62 25.50 -26.65
CA ARG A 402 21.15 25.99 -27.95
C ARG A 402 19.69 25.63 -28.23
N SER A 403 19.24 24.45 -27.81
CA SER A 403 17.98 23.86 -28.30
C SER A 403 16.82 24.00 -27.32
N CYS A 404 17.08 24.17 -26.01
CA CYS A 404 16.06 24.13 -24.96
C CYS A 404 16.05 25.44 -24.12
N PRO A 405 15.61 26.58 -24.68
CA PRO A 405 15.73 27.88 -24.01
C PRO A 405 14.88 28.04 -22.74
N TYR A 406 13.83 27.22 -22.57
CA TYR A 406 12.91 27.25 -21.43
C TYR A 406 13.18 26.14 -20.39
N LEU A 407 14.37 25.53 -20.43
CA LEU A 407 14.73 24.48 -19.51
C LEU A 407 14.86 25.02 -18.08
N HIS A 408 14.16 24.38 -17.14
CA HIS A 408 14.20 24.71 -15.72
C HIS A 408 14.99 23.67 -14.92
N THR A 409 15.01 22.42 -15.37
CA THR A 409 15.65 21.33 -14.64
C THR A 409 16.49 20.50 -15.61
N PHE A 410 17.76 20.33 -15.29
CA PHE A 410 18.72 19.56 -16.08
C PHE A 410 19.45 18.56 -15.20
N HIS A 411 19.21 17.27 -15.42
CA HIS A 411 19.89 16.18 -14.71
C HIS A 411 20.69 15.33 -15.70
N TYR A 412 21.95 15.07 -15.40
CA TYR A 412 22.85 14.27 -16.21
C TYR A 412 23.59 13.24 -15.35
N GLY A 413 23.60 11.97 -15.75
CA GLY A 413 24.40 10.90 -15.17
C GLY A 413 23.69 9.90 -14.24
N ASN A 414 24.46 8.91 -13.77
CA ASN A 414 23.98 7.80 -12.91
C ASN A 414 23.57 8.33 -11.53
N GLY A 415 22.28 8.27 -11.20
CA GLY A 415 21.77 8.74 -9.91
C GLY A 415 20.28 9.10 -9.85
N LEU A 416 19.52 8.91 -10.93
CA LEU A 416 18.09 9.25 -10.97
C LEU A 416 17.19 8.35 -10.09
N MET A 417 17.74 7.30 -9.46
CA MET A 417 16.95 6.20 -8.89
C MET A 417 16.75 6.19 -7.38
N GLU A 418 17.59 6.81 -6.54
CA GLU A 418 17.52 6.50 -5.10
C GLU A 418 16.57 7.37 -4.25
N GLU A 419 16.08 8.52 -4.72
CA GLU A 419 15.08 9.32 -3.96
C GLU A 419 13.98 10.02 -4.80
N ASP A 420 14.08 10.06 -6.13
CA ASP A 420 13.26 10.96 -6.95
C ASP A 420 11.90 10.36 -7.41
N GLN A 421 11.48 9.19 -6.89
CA GLN A 421 10.13 8.63 -7.10
C GLN A 421 8.99 9.54 -6.59
N HIS A 422 9.31 10.59 -5.81
CA HIS A 422 8.34 11.58 -5.33
C HIS A 422 8.20 12.85 -6.20
N ILE A 423 9.14 13.12 -7.11
CA ILE A 423 9.10 14.34 -7.94
C ILE A 423 8.11 14.19 -9.10
N THR A 424 7.88 12.96 -9.59
CA THR A 424 6.91 12.69 -10.66
C THR A 424 5.46 12.93 -10.24
N ASN A 425 5.15 12.91 -8.93
CA ASN A 425 3.78 13.06 -8.42
C ASN A 425 3.40 14.47 -7.95
N THR A 426 4.32 15.44 -7.91
CA THR A 426 4.06 16.77 -7.31
C THR A 426 4.13 17.96 -8.26
N MET A 427 4.44 17.77 -9.54
CA MET A 427 4.49 18.85 -10.55
C MET A 427 3.28 18.87 -11.50
N THR A 428 2.09 18.41 -11.05
CA THR A 428 0.82 18.61 -11.77
C THR A 428 0.03 19.75 -11.15
N ASN A 429 0.39 20.98 -11.52
CA ASN A 429 -0.41 22.21 -11.53
C ASN A 429 0.43 23.40 -11.08
N THR A 430 0.99 24.14 -12.04
CA THR A 430 0.86 25.61 -11.99
C THR A 430 0.65 26.13 -13.39
N ASN A 431 -0.46 26.83 -13.53
CA ASN A 431 -0.98 27.39 -14.77
C ASN A 431 -0.48 28.85 -14.89
N ILE A 432 -0.29 29.29 -16.14
CA ILE A 432 -0.37 30.69 -16.61
C ILE A 432 0.88 31.58 -16.42
N ASN A 433 1.65 31.79 -17.49
CA ASN A 433 1.42 32.94 -18.40
C ASN A 433 2.30 32.85 -19.65
N ASN A 434 1.65 32.96 -20.81
CA ASN A 434 2.28 33.11 -22.11
C ASN A 434 2.86 34.52 -22.24
N ASN A 435 4.08 34.63 -22.75
CA ASN A 435 4.44 35.75 -23.60
C ASN A 435 5.52 35.34 -24.60
N THR A 436 5.13 35.41 -25.86
CA THR A 436 5.94 35.18 -27.05
C THR A 436 6.69 36.46 -27.40
N HIS A 437 8.01 36.44 -27.36
CA HIS A 437 8.83 37.29 -28.22
C HIS A 437 10.11 36.55 -28.61
N PHE A 438 10.23 36.25 -29.90
CA PHE A 438 11.48 35.82 -30.51
C PHE A 438 12.46 36.99 -30.47
N SER A 439 13.62 36.79 -29.86
CA SER A 439 14.78 37.67 -30.08
C SER A 439 16.05 36.83 -30.18
N THR A 440 16.79 37.06 -31.25
CA THR A 440 18.05 36.42 -31.63
C THR A 440 19.23 36.93 -30.80
N HIS A 441 19.22 36.65 -29.51
CA HIS A 441 20.37 36.76 -28.62
C HIS A 441 20.52 35.46 -27.86
N HIS A 442 21.74 34.93 -27.75
CA HIS A 442 22.07 33.72 -27.00
C HIS A 442 21.31 33.68 -25.66
N HIS A 443 20.20 32.93 -25.62
CA HIS A 443 19.39 32.76 -24.42
C HIS A 443 20.18 31.87 -23.45
N ARG A 444 20.88 32.51 -22.52
CA ARG A 444 21.55 31.82 -21.41
C ARG A 444 20.49 31.20 -20.51
N LEU A 445 20.62 29.90 -20.23
CA LEU A 445 19.66 29.12 -19.43
C LEU A 445 19.50 29.71 -18.03
N ARG A 446 18.30 29.54 -17.45
CA ARG A 446 17.98 29.94 -16.07
C ARG A 446 17.43 28.75 -15.31
N LEU A 447 18.31 27.83 -14.96
CA LEU A 447 17.95 26.58 -14.29
C LEU A 447 17.50 26.85 -12.85
N LYS A 448 16.48 26.11 -12.43
CA LYS A 448 16.06 25.92 -11.05
C LYS A 448 16.73 24.70 -10.42
N GLN A 449 16.95 23.65 -11.20
CA GLN A 449 17.59 22.42 -10.74
C GLN A 449 18.69 22.00 -11.70
N LEU A 450 19.87 21.72 -11.16
CA LEU A 450 21.01 21.23 -11.91
C LEU A 450 21.61 20.05 -11.16
N ALA A 451 21.62 18.88 -11.80
CA ALA A 451 22.24 17.68 -11.26
C ALA A 451 23.23 17.11 -12.28
N TYR A 452 24.47 16.85 -11.87
CA TYR A 452 25.51 16.32 -12.74
C TYR A 452 26.33 15.23 -12.04
N PHE A 453 26.25 14.01 -12.55
CA PHE A 453 26.88 12.79 -12.03
C PHE A 453 27.76 12.15 -13.13
N PRO A 454 29.01 12.61 -13.30
CA PRO A 454 29.85 12.17 -14.41
C PRO A 454 30.20 10.68 -14.28
N ASN A 455 30.12 9.95 -15.40
CA ASN A 455 30.55 8.56 -15.50
C ASN A 455 32.02 8.41 -15.95
N ILE A 456 32.63 9.44 -16.55
CA ILE A 456 34.01 9.42 -17.13
C ILE A 456 34.77 10.74 -16.88
N THR A 457 36.10 10.69 -16.96
CA THR A 457 37.13 11.71 -16.75
C THR A 457 37.20 12.89 -17.76
N HIS A 458 36.08 13.39 -18.30
CA HIS A 458 36.14 14.54 -19.23
C HIS A 458 36.03 15.91 -18.52
N PRO A 459 36.76 16.95 -18.98
CA PRO A 459 36.78 18.27 -18.35
C PRO A 459 35.55 19.10 -18.76
N VAL A 460 34.43 18.88 -18.07
CA VAL A 460 33.17 19.63 -18.26
C VAL A 460 33.02 20.78 -17.24
N ASP A 461 34.00 20.93 -16.35
CA ASP A 461 34.00 21.93 -15.27
C ASP A 461 33.85 23.38 -15.78
N HIS A 462 34.38 23.69 -16.98
CA HIS A 462 34.22 25.02 -17.56
C HIS A 462 32.77 25.30 -17.99
N GLN A 463 32.14 24.36 -18.68
CA GLN A 463 30.76 24.46 -19.14
C GLN A 463 29.78 24.47 -17.96
N LEU A 464 30.01 23.63 -16.94
CA LEU A 464 29.23 23.64 -15.71
C LEU A 464 29.37 24.96 -14.95
N ALA A 465 30.58 25.54 -14.87
CA ALA A 465 30.78 26.84 -14.28
C ALA A 465 30.01 27.95 -15.03
N GLN A 466 29.95 27.89 -16.37
CA GLN A 466 29.13 28.80 -17.18
C GLN A 466 27.62 28.62 -16.92
N LEU A 467 27.14 27.38 -16.80
CA LEU A 467 25.74 27.12 -16.44
C LEU A 467 25.40 27.67 -15.03
N VAL A 468 26.30 27.50 -14.08
CA VAL A 468 26.15 28.09 -12.73
C VAL A 468 26.17 29.62 -12.81
N GLU A 469 27.07 30.23 -13.59
CA GLU A 469 27.12 31.69 -13.78
C GLU A 469 25.77 32.23 -14.26
N THR A 470 25.13 31.55 -15.19
CA THR A 470 23.87 31.97 -15.79
C THR A 470 22.66 31.70 -14.89
N SER A 471 22.72 30.64 -14.07
CA SER A 471 21.60 30.15 -13.27
C SER A 471 21.65 30.48 -11.77
N HIS A 472 22.76 31.05 -11.25
CA HIS A 472 22.97 31.24 -9.80
C HIS A 472 21.82 31.92 -9.03
N ARG A 473 21.08 32.84 -9.67
CA ARG A 473 19.95 33.55 -9.02
C ARG A 473 18.65 32.74 -8.93
N THR A 474 18.47 31.76 -9.82
CA THR A 474 17.24 30.96 -9.94
C THR A 474 17.41 29.55 -9.39
N LEU A 475 18.65 29.13 -9.12
CA LEU A 475 18.97 27.77 -8.69
C LEU A 475 18.42 27.49 -7.29
N GLU A 476 17.50 26.52 -7.21
CA GLU A 476 16.87 26.02 -5.98
C GLU A 476 17.52 24.69 -5.54
N MET A 477 18.05 23.90 -6.49
CA MET A 477 18.72 22.61 -6.23
C MET A 477 19.99 22.46 -7.08
N PHE A 478 21.08 22.04 -6.43
CA PHE A 478 22.35 21.73 -7.09
C PHE A 478 22.88 20.39 -6.58
N ARG A 479 23.06 19.42 -7.49
CA ARG A 479 23.68 18.12 -7.20
C ARG A 479 24.90 17.92 -8.10
N LEU A 480 26.01 17.50 -7.52
CA LEU A 480 27.25 17.29 -8.25
C LEU A 480 28.02 16.13 -7.64
N SER A 481 28.36 15.12 -8.45
CA SER A 481 29.35 14.10 -8.07
C SER A 481 30.69 14.37 -8.76
N MET A 482 31.79 14.11 -8.05
CA MET A 482 33.16 14.41 -8.50
C MET A 482 34.07 13.19 -8.62
N LEU A 483 33.50 11.97 -8.72
CA LEU A 483 34.17 10.66 -8.67
C LEU A 483 35.60 10.60 -9.22
N MET A 484 35.96 11.32 -10.29
CA MET A 484 37.29 11.23 -10.93
C MET A 484 37.99 12.55 -11.32
N GLN A 485 37.37 13.74 -11.16
CA GLN A 485 38.01 15.06 -11.40
C GLN A 485 37.43 16.12 -10.47
N PRO A 486 38.24 17.06 -9.92
CA PRO A 486 37.72 18.10 -9.05
C PRO A 486 37.05 19.19 -9.89
N ALA A 487 35.72 19.37 -9.78
CA ALA A 487 34.99 20.48 -10.42
C ALA A 487 35.25 21.82 -9.68
N THR A 488 36.52 22.19 -9.68
CA THR A 488 37.09 23.27 -8.88
C THR A 488 36.60 24.61 -9.38
N GLN A 489 36.51 24.79 -10.70
CA GLN A 489 36.04 26.03 -11.31
C GLN A 489 34.56 26.25 -11.02
N THR A 490 33.73 25.21 -11.11
CA THR A 490 32.30 25.26 -10.80
C THR A 490 32.06 25.65 -9.34
N LEU A 491 32.78 25.03 -8.39
CA LEU A 491 32.66 25.38 -6.97
C LEU A 491 33.20 26.78 -6.66
N ILE A 492 34.31 27.20 -7.29
CA ILE A 492 34.83 28.57 -7.15
C ILE A 492 33.80 29.58 -7.67
N GLN A 493 33.18 29.30 -8.82
CA GLN A 493 32.18 30.18 -9.41
C GLN A 493 30.96 30.31 -8.49
N LEU A 494 30.46 29.17 -7.96
CA LEU A 494 29.34 29.16 -7.02
C LEU A 494 29.69 29.91 -5.72
N ALA A 495 30.91 29.72 -5.19
CA ALA A 495 31.41 30.44 -4.02
C ALA A 495 31.61 31.94 -4.25
N THR A 496 31.87 32.36 -5.50
CA THR A 496 32.10 33.76 -5.86
C THR A 496 30.80 34.51 -6.10
N LEU A 497 29.85 33.89 -6.80
CA LEU A 497 28.58 34.52 -7.17
C LEU A 497 27.51 34.40 -6.06
N GLY A 498 27.53 33.29 -5.33
CA GLY A 498 26.48 32.92 -4.39
C GLY A 498 25.17 32.51 -5.09
N ALA A 499 24.40 31.64 -4.44
CA ALA A 499 23.10 31.19 -4.92
C ALA A 499 22.03 31.44 -3.85
N PRO A 500 21.34 32.60 -3.87
CA PRO A 500 20.47 33.03 -2.77
C PRO A 500 19.18 32.20 -2.63
N GLN A 501 18.75 31.52 -3.70
CA GLN A 501 17.55 30.67 -3.68
C GLN A 501 17.87 29.18 -3.47
N LEU A 502 19.15 28.81 -3.31
CA LEU A 502 19.58 27.43 -3.21
C LEU A 502 19.09 26.81 -1.89
N GLN A 503 18.20 25.82 -2.00
CA GLN A 503 17.59 25.11 -0.87
C GLN A 503 18.19 23.71 -0.67
N ARG A 504 18.58 23.02 -1.75
CA ARG A 504 19.17 21.68 -1.71
C ARG A 504 20.54 21.67 -2.39
N LEU A 505 21.57 21.26 -1.66
CA LEU A 505 22.95 21.16 -2.14
C LEU A 505 23.49 19.75 -1.88
N GLU A 506 23.87 19.03 -2.92
CA GLU A 506 24.45 17.69 -2.79
C GLU A 506 25.77 17.63 -3.53
N LEU A 507 26.85 17.41 -2.78
CA LEU A 507 28.19 17.31 -3.33
C LEU A 507 28.75 15.94 -2.93
N LEU A 508 28.74 15.02 -3.89
CA LEU A 508 29.29 13.67 -3.74
C LEU A 508 30.73 13.64 -4.24
N ASP A 509 31.60 12.92 -3.54
CA ASP A 509 33.04 12.76 -3.84
C ASP A 509 33.83 14.09 -3.99
N ALA A 510 33.29 15.20 -3.49
CA ALA A 510 33.88 16.52 -3.67
C ALA A 510 34.98 16.81 -2.64
N PRO A 511 36.15 17.38 -3.04
CA PRO A 511 37.16 17.79 -2.08
C PRO A 511 36.63 18.93 -1.20
N CYS A 512 36.84 18.84 0.11
CA CYS A 512 36.39 19.83 1.10
C CYS A 512 36.82 21.28 0.83
N LYS A 513 37.89 21.47 0.06
CA LYS A 513 38.39 22.79 -0.33
C LYS A 513 37.32 23.47 -1.18
N TYR A 514 36.77 24.59 -0.71
CA TYR A 514 35.72 25.44 -1.33
C TYR A 514 34.27 25.15 -0.91
N VAL A 515 33.94 23.97 -0.36
CA VAL A 515 32.59 23.65 0.11
C VAL A 515 32.13 24.62 1.22
N ASP A 516 33.05 24.88 2.16
CA ASP A 516 32.92 25.84 3.25
C ASP A 516 32.63 27.26 2.75
N LYS A 517 33.25 27.68 1.63
CA LYS A 517 32.97 29.00 1.04
C LYS A 517 31.60 29.06 0.36
N VAL A 518 31.20 28.00 -0.33
CA VAL A 518 29.87 27.89 -0.96
C VAL A 518 28.77 28.00 0.11
N ILE A 519 28.91 27.26 1.22
CA ILE A 519 27.92 27.29 2.30
C ILE A 519 27.73 28.71 2.86
N ARG A 520 28.81 29.47 3.03
CA ARG A 520 28.76 30.85 3.56
C ARG A 520 28.02 31.84 2.68
N VAL A 521 28.03 31.63 1.36
CA VAL A 521 27.38 32.54 0.39
C VAL A 521 25.98 32.10 -0.01
N CYS A 522 25.48 30.98 0.53
CA CYS A 522 24.18 30.38 0.21
C CYS A 522 23.34 30.19 1.49
N PRO A 523 22.70 31.26 2.01
CA PRO A 523 22.02 31.22 3.32
C PRO A 523 20.70 30.43 3.33
N SER A 524 20.09 30.18 2.17
CA SER A 524 18.77 29.55 2.06
C SER A 524 18.82 28.02 2.09
N ILE A 525 19.99 27.40 2.28
CA ILE A 525 20.16 25.95 2.25
C ILE A 525 19.38 25.31 3.42
N ARG A 526 18.52 24.35 3.06
CA ARG A 526 17.70 23.55 4.00
C ARG A 526 18.08 22.08 4.00
N TRP A 527 18.62 21.58 2.89
CA TRP A 527 19.10 20.22 2.72
C TRP A 527 20.53 20.25 2.20
N ILE A 528 21.46 19.62 2.93
CA ILE A 528 22.80 19.36 2.43
C ILE A 528 23.21 17.89 2.45
N THR A 529 23.91 17.43 1.40
CA THR A 529 24.56 16.11 1.32
C THR A 529 26.05 16.29 0.99
N LEU A 530 26.97 15.78 1.82
CA LEU A 530 28.43 15.90 1.65
C LEU A 530 29.16 14.59 1.98
N ASP A 531 30.06 14.13 1.11
CA ASP A 531 30.84 12.90 1.35
C ASP A 531 32.15 13.10 2.12
N SER A 532 32.55 14.34 2.38
CA SER A 532 33.70 14.64 3.22
C SER A 532 33.43 15.93 3.99
N VAL A 533 33.68 15.89 5.29
CA VAL A 533 33.39 17.00 6.22
C VAL A 533 34.60 17.24 7.10
N THR A 534 34.96 18.51 7.27
CA THR A 534 36.01 18.96 8.21
C THR A 534 35.41 19.86 9.29
N ASP A 535 36.15 20.16 10.36
CA ASP A 535 35.73 21.12 11.39
C ASP A 535 35.37 22.51 10.82
N ASN A 536 36.03 22.94 9.74
CA ASN A 536 35.72 24.20 9.04
C ASN A 536 34.39 24.15 8.26
N THR A 537 34.06 22.97 7.74
CA THR A 537 32.77 22.72 7.08
C THR A 537 31.65 22.82 8.11
N LEU A 538 31.81 22.21 9.29
CA LEU A 538 30.87 22.31 10.40
C LEU A 538 30.67 23.77 10.86
N ASP A 539 31.75 24.56 10.96
CA ASP A 539 31.66 26.00 11.26
C ASP A 539 30.81 26.79 10.26
N SER A 540 30.91 26.43 9.00
CA SER A 540 30.16 27.09 7.93
C SER A 540 28.69 26.67 7.97
N LEU A 541 28.41 25.40 8.27
CA LEU A 541 27.04 24.88 8.42
C LEU A 541 26.28 25.49 9.60
N MET A 542 26.97 25.84 10.70
CA MET A 542 26.34 26.50 11.86
C MET A 542 25.74 27.88 11.52
N GLN A 543 26.11 28.48 10.37
CA GLN A 543 25.56 29.77 9.92
C GLN A 543 24.19 29.63 9.26
N LEU A 544 23.76 28.42 8.94
CA LEU A 544 22.47 28.15 8.28
C LEU A 544 21.34 28.03 9.32
N GLU A 545 20.56 29.09 9.48
CA GLU A 545 19.46 29.14 10.47
C GLU A 545 18.28 28.20 10.18
N HIS A 546 18.16 27.71 8.93
CA HIS A 546 17.02 26.94 8.45
C HIS A 546 17.39 25.54 7.95
N LEU A 547 18.57 25.03 8.32
CA LEU A 547 19.02 23.69 7.94
C LEU A 547 18.11 22.63 8.58
N GLN A 548 17.41 21.84 7.77
CA GLN A 548 16.43 20.83 8.21
C GLN A 548 16.94 19.40 7.99
N ARG A 549 17.70 19.16 6.92
CA ARG A 549 18.20 17.84 6.54
C ARG A 549 19.71 17.88 6.27
N ILE A 550 20.44 16.94 6.85
CA ILE A 550 21.88 16.76 6.63
C ILE A 550 22.19 15.30 6.36
N SER A 551 22.96 15.04 5.30
CA SER A 551 23.55 13.75 4.99
C SER A 551 25.05 13.91 4.85
N ILE A 552 25.84 13.36 5.77
CA ILE A 552 27.29 13.60 5.81
C ILE A 552 28.07 12.30 5.98
N SER A 553 29.19 12.20 5.28
CA SER A 553 30.23 11.23 5.62
C SER A 553 31.28 11.85 6.52
N LEU A 554 31.53 11.21 7.66
CA LEU A 554 32.50 11.64 8.66
C LEU A 554 33.78 10.84 8.47
N ASN A 555 34.86 11.52 8.09
CA ASN A 555 36.21 11.00 8.25
C ASN A 555 36.70 11.33 9.67
N MET A 556 36.89 10.31 10.49
CA MET A 556 37.16 10.47 11.92
C MET A 556 38.53 11.09 12.23
N ASP A 557 39.45 11.08 11.27
CA ASP A 557 40.76 11.73 11.40
C ASP A 557 40.68 13.26 11.24
N GLU A 558 39.60 13.78 10.64
CA GLU A 558 39.44 15.20 10.27
C GLU A 558 38.44 15.97 11.14
N ILE A 559 37.73 15.29 12.04
CA ILE A 559 36.62 15.86 12.82
C ILE A 559 36.81 15.64 14.32
N THR A 560 36.67 16.71 15.11
CA THR A 560 36.71 16.61 16.57
C THR A 560 35.32 16.46 17.19
N VAL A 561 35.19 15.59 18.21
CA VAL A 561 33.92 15.38 18.96
C VAL A 561 33.33 16.70 19.46
N ASN A 562 34.17 17.58 20.00
CA ASN A 562 33.74 18.87 20.54
C ASN A 562 33.12 19.76 19.45
N LYS A 563 33.63 19.70 18.22
CA LYS A 563 33.09 20.48 17.11
C LYS A 563 31.74 19.95 16.66
N LEU A 564 31.62 18.63 16.59
CA LEU A 564 30.36 17.97 16.29
C LEU A 564 29.30 18.30 17.35
N GLU A 565 29.66 18.29 18.63
CA GLU A 565 28.76 18.71 19.72
C GLU A 565 28.33 20.18 19.58
N THR A 566 29.27 21.07 19.24
CA THR A 566 28.99 22.51 19.02
C THR A 566 28.05 22.71 17.83
N PHE A 567 28.21 21.92 16.77
CA PHE A 567 27.34 21.97 15.60
C PHE A 567 25.90 21.56 15.93
N PHE A 568 25.71 20.40 16.57
CA PHE A 568 24.36 19.94 16.90
C PHE A 568 23.71 20.78 18.01
N THR A 569 24.46 21.37 18.94
CA THR A 569 23.89 22.29 19.94
C THR A 569 23.40 23.62 19.34
N SER A 570 24.05 24.10 18.28
CA SER A 570 23.72 25.39 17.65
C SER A 570 22.63 25.27 16.57
N THR A 571 22.56 24.15 15.85
CA THR A 571 21.62 23.94 14.72
C THR A 571 20.26 23.37 15.14
N ARG A 572 19.40 24.24 15.68
CA ARG A 572 18.10 23.84 16.28
C ARG A 572 17.00 23.45 15.28
N SER A 573 17.14 23.79 14.00
CA SER A 573 16.15 23.53 12.95
C SER A 573 16.23 22.11 12.36
N LEU A 574 17.23 21.33 12.74
CA LEU A 574 17.55 20.04 12.17
C LEU A 574 16.53 18.96 12.57
N ARG A 575 16.02 18.22 11.59
CA ARG A 575 15.02 17.15 11.76
C ARG A 575 15.46 15.81 11.22
N HIS A 576 16.17 15.80 10.10
CA HIS A 576 16.60 14.56 9.44
C HIS A 576 18.12 14.51 9.34
N VAL A 577 18.71 13.47 9.93
CA VAL A 577 20.17 13.32 10.08
C VAL A 577 20.58 11.97 9.52
N TYR A 578 21.47 11.99 8.52
CA TYR A 578 22.05 10.81 7.91
C TYR A 578 23.57 10.92 8.06
N ILE A 579 24.18 9.93 8.69
CA ILE A 579 25.62 9.92 8.96
C ILE A 579 26.19 8.60 8.48
N SER A 580 27.10 8.70 7.52
CA SER A 580 28.04 7.63 7.22
C SER A 580 29.37 7.92 7.92
N ALA A 581 30.02 6.90 8.47
CA ALA A 581 31.33 7.09 9.08
C ALA A 581 32.22 5.89 8.77
N THR A 582 33.52 6.15 8.62
CA THR A 582 34.55 5.10 8.55
C THR A 582 34.90 4.61 9.95
N ASP A 583 35.74 3.56 10.04
CA ASP A 583 36.16 2.94 11.30
C ASP A 583 36.51 3.99 12.39
N HIS A 584 36.11 3.72 13.64
CA HIS A 584 36.31 4.56 14.86
C HIS A 584 35.16 5.52 15.30
N PHE A 585 33.96 5.42 14.75
CA PHE A 585 32.79 6.12 15.31
C PHE A 585 32.36 5.52 16.67
N THR A 586 32.36 6.34 17.73
CA THR A 586 32.12 5.89 19.13
C THR A 586 30.87 6.49 19.78
N ASP A 587 30.45 5.97 20.95
CA ASP A 587 29.35 6.55 21.75
C ASP A 587 29.52 8.05 22.06
N ASN A 588 30.76 8.54 22.17
CA ASN A 588 31.02 9.97 22.36
C ASN A 588 30.55 10.83 21.17
N HIS A 589 30.64 10.29 19.96
CA HIS A 589 30.15 10.96 18.76
C HIS A 589 28.62 10.93 18.71
N LEU A 590 28.01 9.81 19.12
CA LEU A 590 26.56 9.71 19.26
C LEU A 590 26.02 10.70 20.31
N TRP A 591 26.73 10.88 21.43
CA TRP A 591 26.42 11.91 22.43
C TRP A 591 26.62 13.33 21.90
N ALA A 592 27.63 13.55 21.07
CA ALA A 592 27.83 14.86 20.43
C ALA A 592 26.67 15.19 19.47
N ILE A 593 26.13 14.23 18.71
CA ILE A 593 24.93 14.41 17.87
C ILE A 593 23.70 14.79 18.70
N GLN A 594 23.62 14.26 19.92
CA GLN A 594 22.55 14.58 20.85
C GLN A 594 22.56 16.07 21.28
N GLY A 595 23.68 16.78 21.10
CA GLY A 595 23.83 18.17 21.50
C GLY A 595 23.86 18.36 23.03
N HIS A 596 24.47 17.44 23.77
CA HIS A 596 24.42 17.43 25.22
C HIS A 596 25.69 18.00 25.88
N ASN A 597 25.65 19.26 26.30
CA ASN A 597 26.73 19.82 27.13
C ASN A 597 26.71 19.15 28.52
N LYS A 598 27.69 18.29 28.83
CA LYS A 598 27.82 17.54 30.10
C LYS A 598 27.69 18.39 31.38
N LYS A 599 27.76 19.73 31.28
CA LYS A 599 27.80 20.66 32.43
C LYS A 599 26.50 21.42 32.72
N THR A 600 25.49 21.43 31.86
CA THR A 600 24.26 22.24 32.07
C THR A 600 23.04 21.52 31.52
N TYR A 601 22.18 21.04 32.43
CA TYR A 601 21.02 20.23 32.10
C TYR A 601 19.78 21.13 31.93
N ASN A 602 19.39 21.43 30.69
CA ASN A 602 18.13 22.11 30.41
C ASN A 602 17.36 21.37 29.31
N LYS A 603 16.15 20.89 29.62
CA LYS A 603 15.33 20.07 28.70
C LYS A 603 14.83 20.86 27.47
N GLN A 604 14.83 22.19 27.54
CA GLN A 604 14.30 23.07 26.48
C GLN A 604 15.28 23.32 25.32
N ASP A 605 16.55 22.92 25.45
CA ASP A 605 17.61 23.24 24.48
C ASP A 605 17.95 22.08 23.49
N ARG A 606 17.04 21.12 23.29
CA ARG A 606 17.29 19.90 22.49
C ARG A 606 16.90 20.04 21.02
N ASN A 607 17.69 19.44 20.13
CA ASN A 607 17.28 19.23 18.74
C ASN A 607 16.13 18.23 18.65
N HIS A 608 15.14 18.54 17.81
CA HIS A 608 13.97 17.70 17.59
C HIS A 608 14.21 16.79 16.38
N ILE A 609 15.13 15.84 16.53
CA ILE A 609 15.45 14.88 15.47
C ILE A 609 14.24 13.94 15.28
N GLU A 610 13.72 13.91 14.06
CA GLU A 610 12.61 13.07 13.61
C GLU A 610 13.14 11.79 12.91
N THR A 611 14.24 11.90 12.17
CA THR A 611 14.86 10.77 11.45
C THR A 611 16.35 10.73 11.72
N LEU A 612 16.85 9.56 12.11
CA LEU A 612 18.28 9.27 12.21
C LEU A 612 18.64 8.03 11.38
N GLU A 613 19.63 8.16 10.50
CA GLU A 613 20.24 7.06 9.78
C GLU A 613 21.74 7.01 10.04
N LEU A 614 22.24 5.86 10.49
CA LEU A 614 23.67 5.62 10.71
C LEU A 614 24.14 4.47 9.83
N SER A 615 25.17 4.70 9.02
CA SER A 615 25.73 3.70 8.09
C SER A 615 27.25 3.54 8.25
N GLY A 616 27.76 2.31 8.14
CA GLY A 616 29.21 2.04 8.05
C GLY A 616 29.98 2.08 9.38
N CYS A 617 29.30 2.25 10.51
CA CYS A 617 29.94 2.30 11.83
C CYS A 617 30.30 0.89 12.34
N ILE A 618 31.60 0.52 12.38
CA ILE A 618 32.06 -0.77 12.92
C ILE A 618 31.93 -0.82 14.46
N ALA A 619 31.32 -1.89 14.98
CA ALA A 619 30.80 -1.99 16.35
C ALA A 619 31.80 -2.27 17.48
N THR A 620 33.09 -2.04 17.31
CA THR A 620 34.00 -2.13 18.45
C THR A 620 33.84 -0.94 19.42
N SER A 621 33.08 0.10 19.05
CA SER A 621 33.06 1.37 19.80
C SER A 621 31.71 2.09 19.98
N ILE A 622 30.61 1.63 19.37
CA ILE A 622 29.24 2.06 19.70
C ILE A 622 28.57 0.97 20.52
N THR A 623 28.06 1.31 21.70
CA THR A 623 27.33 0.38 22.56
C THR A 623 25.83 0.44 22.29
N VAL A 624 25.15 -0.69 22.52
CA VAL A 624 23.68 -0.74 22.49
C VAL A 624 23.06 0.23 23.50
N ASP A 625 23.75 0.45 24.62
CA ASP A 625 23.34 1.42 25.64
C ASP A 625 23.39 2.86 25.13
N GLY A 626 24.39 3.22 24.32
CA GLY A 626 24.47 4.52 23.66
C GLY A 626 23.26 4.79 22.76
N ILE A 627 22.90 3.82 21.90
CA ILE A 627 21.74 3.92 20.98
C ILE A 627 20.44 4.00 21.78
N GLN A 628 20.29 3.16 22.81
CA GLN A 628 19.09 3.16 23.65
C GLN A 628 18.94 4.49 24.41
N GLN A 629 20.03 5.03 24.96
CA GLN A 629 20.01 6.33 25.63
C GLN A 629 19.64 7.46 24.67
N PHE A 630 20.23 7.49 23.47
CA PHE A 630 19.88 8.46 22.44
C PHE A 630 18.38 8.41 22.12
N ALA A 631 17.87 7.20 21.84
CA ALA A 631 16.50 7.01 21.40
C ALA A 631 15.46 7.27 22.52
N GLN A 632 15.78 6.98 23.78
CA GLN A 632 14.97 7.38 24.94
C GLN A 632 14.88 8.90 25.09
N GLN A 633 15.98 9.61 24.86
CA GLN A 633 16.04 11.07 25.02
C GLN A 633 15.31 11.83 23.90
N HIS A 634 15.15 11.20 22.72
CA HIS A 634 14.34 11.70 21.59
C HIS A 634 13.00 10.96 21.44
N SER A 635 12.52 10.27 22.49
CA SER A 635 11.32 9.41 22.42
C SER A 635 10.03 10.11 22.00
N GLU A 636 9.95 11.44 22.15
CA GLU A 636 8.81 12.25 21.72
C GLU A 636 8.90 12.72 20.27
N THR A 637 10.10 12.83 19.68
CA THR A 637 10.32 13.40 18.34
C THR A 637 10.74 12.37 17.30
N LEU A 638 11.46 11.32 17.70
CA LEU A 638 12.05 10.33 16.80
C LEU A 638 10.95 9.43 16.19
N LEU A 639 10.76 9.56 14.88
CA LEU A 639 9.80 8.81 14.08
C LEU A 639 10.47 7.65 13.33
N GLN A 640 11.72 7.82 12.88
CA GLN A 640 12.43 6.81 12.10
C GLN A 640 13.88 6.65 12.55
N LEU A 641 14.32 5.40 12.71
CA LEU A 641 15.70 5.02 12.99
C LEU A 641 16.17 3.94 12.01
N THR A 642 17.22 4.24 11.25
CA THR A 642 17.86 3.27 10.34
C THR A 642 19.30 3.04 10.80
N LEU A 643 19.69 1.78 10.99
CA LEU A 643 21.07 1.39 11.27
C LEU A 643 21.53 0.43 10.19
N SER A 644 22.55 0.79 9.41
CA SER A 644 23.07 0.00 8.30
C SER A 644 24.57 -0.31 8.44
N SER A 645 24.95 -1.55 8.16
CA SER A 645 26.31 -2.08 8.29
C SER A 645 26.92 -1.93 9.70
N THR A 646 26.10 -1.87 10.75
CA THR A 646 26.56 -1.80 12.14
C THR A 646 26.66 -3.20 12.76
N SER A 647 27.82 -3.63 13.27
CA SER A 647 28.02 -4.95 13.88
C SER A 647 27.52 -5.08 15.34
N VAL A 648 26.38 -4.48 15.66
CA VAL A 648 25.84 -4.43 17.03
C VAL A 648 25.16 -5.76 17.40
N PRO A 649 25.62 -6.51 18.41
CA PRO A 649 24.93 -7.71 18.89
C PRO A 649 23.64 -7.31 19.62
N MET A 650 22.49 -7.59 19.00
CA MET A 650 21.20 -6.96 19.34
C MET A 650 20.14 -7.95 19.87
N HIS A 651 20.53 -8.94 20.70
CA HIS A 651 19.60 -10.00 21.14
C HIS A 651 18.53 -9.51 22.13
N ASP A 652 18.88 -8.75 23.18
CA ASP A 652 17.94 -8.43 24.28
C ASP A 652 17.42 -6.98 24.32
N LYS A 653 18.01 -6.07 23.53
CA LYS A 653 17.74 -4.62 23.61
C LYS A 653 17.02 -4.01 22.40
N VAL A 654 16.79 -4.79 21.33
CA VAL A 654 15.88 -4.40 20.21
C VAL A 654 14.46 -4.16 20.72
N VAL A 655 14.04 -4.93 21.73
CA VAL A 655 12.76 -4.78 22.43
C VAL A 655 12.63 -3.39 23.05
N ALA A 656 13.71 -2.87 23.65
CA ALA A 656 13.71 -1.54 24.26
C ALA A 656 13.58 -0.41 23.21
N LEU A 657 14.23 -0.56 22.06
CA LEU A 657 14.14 0.39 20.94
C LEU A 657 12.76 0.34 20.25
N ALA A 658 12.22 -0.86 20.02
CA ALA A 658 10.89 -1.06 19.44
C ALA A 658 9.75 -0.59 20.38
N ASN A 659 10.02 -0.43 21.68
CA ASN A 659 9.06 0.05 22.67
C ASN A 659 9.02 1.58 22.82
N LEU A 660 9.79 2.33 22.03
CA LEU A 660 9.71 3.79 22.02
C LEU A 660 8.33 4.27 21.51
N LYS A 661 7.73 5.22 22.24
CA LYS A 661 6.31 5.57 22.10
C LYS A 661 5.94 6.09 20.70
N ASN A 662 6.81 6.89 20.07
CA ASN A 662 6.52 7.57 18.79
C ASN A 662 7.30 7.03 17.59
N LEU A 663 8.15 5.99 17.76
CA LEU A 663 8.91 5.39 16.69
C LEU A 663 7.97 4.65 15.72
N ARG A 664 7.93 5.09 14.47
CA ARG A 664 7.11 4.54 13.38
C ARG A 664 7.86 3.54 12.52
N CYS A 665 9.16 3.72 12.35
CA CYS A 665 9.99 2.86 11.50
C CYS A 665 11.34 2.58 12.17
N LEU A 666 11.69 1.30 12.31
CA LEU A 666 13.02 0.84 12.71
C LEU A 666 13.57 -0.08 11.62
N THR A 667 14.66 0.31 10.98
CA THR A 667 15.33 -0.48 9.95
C THR A 667 16.72 -0.88 10.40
N LEU A 668 17.02 -2.17 10.43
CA LEU A 668 18.34 -2.71 10.76
C LEU A 668 18.90 -3.48 9.55
N ARG A 669 20.12 -3.15 9.11
CA ARG A 669 20.87 -3.81 8.02
C ARG A 669 22.31 -4.05 8.49
N GLY A 670 22.90 -5.25 8.35
CA GLY A 670 24.33 -5.46 8.62
C GLY A 670 24.75 -6.85 9.17
N HIS A 671 26.07 -7.12 9.18
CA HIS A 671 26.71 -8.41 9.48
C HIS A 671 26.60 -8.93 10.94
N GLY A 672 25.92 -8.21 11.85
CA GLY A 672 25.74 -8.59 13.26
C GLY A 672 24.29 -8.95 13.66
N CYS A 673 23.31 -8.81 12.76
CA CYS A 673 21.90 -9.20 13.01
C CYS A 673 21.66 -10.72 12.93
N LEU A 674 22.73 -11.52 12.94
CA LEU A 674 22.72 -12.99 12.89
C LEU A 674 22.45 -13.56 14.29
N ASP A 675 21.20 -13.46 14.76
CA ASP A 675 20.59 -14.42 15.72
C ASP A 675 19.16 -14.04 16.15
N VAL A 676 18.55 -13.02 15.55
CA VAL A 676 17.12 -12.78 15.82
C VAL A 676 16.31 -13.75 14.96
N GLY A 677 16.23 -15.00 15.41
CA GLY A 677 15.38 -16.01 14.82
C GLY A 677 13.97 -15.46 14.62
N LYS A 678 13.31 -15.89 13.54
CA LYS A 678 11.91 -15.59 13.24
C LYS A 678 11.00 -15.88 14.46
N ASP A 679 11.39 -16.88 15.25
CA ASP A 679 10.75 -17.29 16.48
C ASP A 679 11.00 -16.32 17.64
N THR A 680 12.16 -15.64 17.72
CA THR A 680 12.45 -14.64 18.75
C THR A 680 11.63 -13.37 18.56
N VAL A 681 11.50 -12.85 17.32
CA VAL A 681 10.64 -11.67 17.04
C VAL A 681 9.16 -11.98 17.28
N THR A 682 8.73 -13.20 16.95
CA THR A 682 7.34 -13.67 17.15
C THR A 682 7.06 -13.99 18.62
N ALA A 683 8.02 -14.57 19.36
CA ALA A 683 7.94 -14.85 20.79
C ALA A 683 7.98 -13.55 21.62
N LEU A 684 8.77 -12.56 21.22
CA LEU A 684 8.79 -11.22 21.82
C LEU A 684 7.45 -10.48 21.60
N PHE A 685 6.79 -10.71 20.46
CA PHE A 685 5.44 -10.21 20.20
C PHE A 685 4.38 -10.88 21.09
N ASN A 686 4.57 -12.16 21.40
CA ASN A 686 3.68 -12.93 22.30
C ASN A 686 3.95 -12.67 23.79
N GLN A 687 5.20 -12.39 24.20
CA GLN A 687 5.56 -11.98 25.57
C GLN A 687 4.91 -10.64 25.97
N ARG A 688 4.52 -9.80 25.01
CA ARG A 688 3.71 -8.60 25.25
C ARG A 688 2.31 -8.93 25.81
N GLN A 689 1.83 -10.15 25.64
CA GLN A 689 0.57 -10.61 26.22
C GLN A 689 0.73 -11.37 27.55
N GLN A 690 1.88 -12.00 27.81
CA GLN A 690 2.07 -12.85 28.99
C GLN A 690 3.54 -12.79 29.45
N GLY A 691 3.80 -12.21 30.62
CA GLY A 691 5.16 -12.05 31.14
C GLY A 691 5.73 -13.34 31.74
N GLN A 692 6.75 -13.94 31.12
CA GLN A 692 7.79 -14.80 31.73
C GLN A 692 8.92 -15.17 30.71
N PRO A 693 10.12 -15.61 31.15
CA PRO A 693 11.30 -15.82 30.30
C PRO A 693 11.57 -17.31 29.98
N SER A 694 12.28 -17.59 28.88
CA SER A 694 12.95 -18.90 28.72
C SER A 694 14.18 -18.85 27.80
N ASN A 695 15.22 -19.56 28.25
CA ASN A 695 16.42 -19.99 27.53
C ASN A 695 16.08 -20.88 26.34
N ASP A 696 16.82 -20.77 25.24
CA ASP A 696 17.44 -21.93 24.56
C ASP A 696 18.38 -21.49 23.42
N THR A 697 19.51 -22.18 23.33
CA THR A 697 20.59 -22.02 22.35
C THR A 697 20.24 -22.64 20.99
N ILE A 698 20.45 -21.92 19.89
CA ILE A 698 20.28 -22.40 18.51
C ILE A 698 21.60 -22.25 17.72
N LYS A 699 21.90 -23.25 16.87
CA LYS A 699 23.11 -23.34 16.03
C LYS A 699 22.95 -22.59 14.70
N THR A 700 24.07 -21.98 14.28
CA THR A 700 24.28 -20.99 13.21
C THR A 700 24.40 -21.55 11.78
N GLU A 701 23.79 -20.84 10.81
CA GLU A 701 24.23 -20.72 9.40
C GLU A 701 24.07 -19.26 8.93
N MET A 702 25.09 -18.69 8.27
CA MET A 702 25.22 -17.27 7.93
C MET A 702 24.54 -16.87 6.61
N LYS A 703 23.57 -15.95 6.64
CA LYS A 703 23.17 -15.08 5.52
C LYS A 703 22.67 -13.71 6.03
N GLU A 704 22.94 -12.65 5.28
CA GLU A 704 22.49 -11.28 5.56
C GLU A 704 20.96 -11.19 5.62
N LEU A 705 20.43 -10.51 6.62
CA LEU A 705 19.00 -10.22 6.79
C LEU A 705 18.84 -8.74 7.07
N SER A 706 18.05 -8.06 6.26
CA SER A 706 17.47 -6.76 6.59
C SER A 706 16.16 -6.97 7.35
N VAL A 707 15.93 -6.23 8.43
CA VAL A 707 14.66 -6.27 9.17
C VAL A 707 14.14 -4.85 9.29
N ALA A 708 12.99 -4.58 8.66
CA ALA A 708 12.29 -3.31 8.79
C ALA A 708 10.97 -3.52 9.55
N LEU A 709 10.79 -2.84 10.69
CA LEU A 709 9.58 -2.81 11.50
C LEU A 709 8.82 -1.50 11.24
N TYR A 710 7.61 -1.57 10.70
CA TYR A 710 6.76 -0.40 10.44
C TYR A 710 5.54 -0.37 11.36
N ARG A 711 5.17 0.77 11.95
CA ARG A 711 3.97 0.95 12.79
C ARG A 711 3.07 2.05 12.21
N THR A 712 1.83 1.71 11.84
CA THR A 712 0.79 2.69 11.48
C THR A 712 0.00 3.11 12.72
N ARG A 713 -0.71 4.26 12.65
CA ARG A 713 -1.31 4.93 13.81
C ARG A 713 -2.31 4.04 14.60
N ASP A 714 -2.88 3.01 13.98
CA ASP A 714 -3.88 2.11 14.59
C ASP A 714 -3.74 0.61 14.23
N GLU A 715 -2.63 0.13 13.64
CA GLU A 715 -2.49 -1.30 13.30
C GLU A 715 -1.13 -1.93 13.69
N LYS A 716 -1.12 -3.28 13.70
CA LYS A 716 0.03 -4.12 14.05
C LYS A 716 1.22 -3.85 13.12
N PRO A 717 2.47 -3.88 13.64
CA PRO A 717 3.62 -3.63 12.82
C PRO A 717 3.89 -4.76 11.82
N VAL A 718 4.25 -4.38 10.60
CA VAL A 718 4.60 -5.29 9.50
C VAL A 718 6.12 -5.37 9.38
N ILE A 719 6.65 -6.59 9.36
CA ILE A 719 8.08 -6.86 9.16
C ILE A 719 8.32 -7.10 7.67
N TYR A 720 9.21 -6.32 7.06
CA TYR A 720 9.75 -6.61 5.73
C TYR A 720 11.19 -7.09 5.85
N THR A 721 11.49 -8.25 5.24
CA THR A 721 12.85 -8.79 5.07
C THR A 721 13.19 -8.77 3.58
N SER A 722 14.27 -8.12 3.16
CA SER A 722 14.52 -7.83 1.74
C SER A 722 15.24 -8.92 0.95
N ASP A 723 15.47 -10.12 1.49
CA ASP A 723 16.02 -11.23 0.71
C ASP A 723 15.27 -12.54 0.98
N MET A 724 14.22 -12.76 0.19
CA MET A 724 13.55 -14.06 0.11
C MET A 724 13.59 -14.51 -1.35
N SER A 725 14.35 -15.55 -1.66
CA SER A 725 14.25 -16.20 -2.97
C SER A 725 12.83 -16.75 -3.17
N PRO A 726 12.32 -16.82 -4.41
CA PRO A 726 10.95 -17.31 -4.71
C PRO A 726 10.66 -18.71 -4.14
N GLU A 727 11.68 -19.57 -4.01
CA GLU A 727 11.57 -20.89 -3.39
C GLU A 727 11.31 -20.85 -1.89
N THR A 728 11.83 -19.82 -1.20
CA THR A 728 11.67 -19.63 0.23
C THR A 728 10.26 -19.08 0.54
N MET A 729 9.72 -18.24 -0.35
CA MET A 729 8.34 -17.75 -0.30
C MET A 729 7.33 -18.91 -0.41
N ASN A 730 7.55 -19.84 -1.34
CA ASN A 730 6.74 -21.06 -1.49
C ASN A 730 6.84 -22.02 -0.30
N LYS A 731 8.01 -22.09 0.37
CA LYS A 731 8.18 -22.92 1.59
C LYS A 731 7.49 -22.29 2.81
N VAL A 732 7.41 -20.96 2.89
CA VAL A 732 6.69 -20.24 3.96
C VAL A 732 5.18 -20.35 3.77
N GLU A 733 4.67 -20.21 2.56
CA GLU A 733 3.23 -20.44 2.26
C GLU A 733 2.80 -21.88 2.58
N ARG A 734 3.65 -22.87 2.29
CA ARG A 734 3.37 -24.28 2.63
C ARG A 734 3.45 -24.59 4.13
N LYS A 735 4.24 -23.86 4.91
CA LYS A 735 4.33 -24.05 6.38
C LYS A 735 3.20 -23.35 7.15
N ILE A 736 2.56 -22.32 6.57
CA ILE A 736 1.39 -21.64 7.15
C ILE A 736 0.11 -22.49 6.97
N GLN A 737 0.14 -23.50 6.10
CA GLN A 737 -0.95 -24.48 5.92
C GLN A 737 -0.84 -25.68 6.88
N GLN A 738 -0.66 -25.45 8.19
CA GLN A 738 -0.86 -26.49 9.21
C GLN A 738 -2.21 -26.31 9.93
N PRO A 739 -2.97 -27.40 10.20
CA PRO A 739 -4.43 -27.34 10.34
C PRO A 739 -4.97 -26.93 11.72
N ASP A 740 -4.12 -26.62 12.71
CA ASP A 740 -4.56 -26.58 14.11
C ASP A 740 -4.86 -25.18 14.69
N ILE A 741 -4.97 -24.14 13.85
CA ILE A 741 -5.41 -22.79 14.27
C ILE A 741 -6.70 -22.38 13.51
N LEU A 742 -7.58 -23.35 13.21
CA LEU A 742 -8.89 -23.11 12.59
C LEU A 742 -10.07 -23.21 13.57
N SER A 743 -9.85 -23.54 14.84
CA SER A 743 -10.95 -23.82 15.80
C SER A 743 -11.50 -22.62 16.57
N ARG A 744 -11.04 -21.38 16.31
CA ARG A 744 -11.64 -20.14 16.89
C ARG A 744 -12.06 -19.07 15.87
N TYR A 745 -11.96 -19.33 14.56
CA TYR A 745 -12.45 -18.44 13.50
C TYR A 745 -13.45 -19.11 12.54
N SER A 746 -14.12 -20.17 13.00
CA SER A 746 -15.16 -20.93 12.29
C SER A 746 -16.53 -20.23 12.28
N HIS A 747 -16.61 -19.02 11.71
CA HIS A 747 -17.90 -18.38 11.39
C HIS A 747 -18.01 -17.71 10.00
N MET A 748 -17.01 -17.79 9.12
CA MET A 748 -17.11 -17.14 7.78
C MET A 748 -16.68 -17.97 6.56
N ALA A 749 -16.44 -19.28 6.68
CA ALA A 749 -16.06 -20.12 5.53
C ALA A 749 -16.78 -21.47 5.50
N TRP A 750 -18.09 -21.46 5.21
CA TRP A 750 -18.86 -22.53 4.56
C TRP A 750 -20.27 -21.95 4.29
N LEU A 751 -20.63 -21.63 3.06
CA LEU A 751 -21.26 -22.55 2.09
C LEU A 751 -22.77 -22.74 2.27
N GLY A 752 -23.42 -22.61 1.13
CA GLY A 752 -24.82 -22.94 0.87
C GLY A 752 -25.19 -22.42 -0.52
N MET A 753 -24.52 -22.76 -1.62
CA MET A 753 -24.32 -24.08 -2.23
C MET A 753 -24.97 -24.04 -3.63
N LEU A 754 -24.15 -24.40 -4.64
CA LEU A 754 -24.55 -25.12 -5.87
C LEU A 754 -25.29 -24.33 -6.97
N ARG A 755 -25.08 -24.54 -8.28
CA ARG A 755 -24.16 -25.30 -9.15
C ARG A 755 -24.74 -25.09 -10.58
N GLU A 756 -23.96 -24.65 -11.56
CA GLU A 756 -23.25 -25.48 -12.57
C GLU A 756 -24.15 -26.08 -13.66
N PRO A 757 -23.59 -26.50 -14.82
CA PRO A 757 -22.17 -26.62 -15.17
C PRO A 757 -21.64 -25.63 -16.20
#